data_AF-A0A7X5SXX6-F1
#
_entry.id   AF-A0A7X5SXX6-F1
#
_cell.length_a   1.000
_cell.length_b   1.000
_cell.length_c   1.000
_cell.angle_alpha   90.00
_cell.angle_beta   90.00
_cell.angle_gamma   90.00
#
_symmetry.space_group_name_H-M   'P 1'
#
loop_
_entity.id
_entity.type
_entity.pdbx_description
1 polymer ?
#
loop_
_entity_poly.entity_id
_entity_poly.type
_entity_poly.pdbx_seq_one_letter_code
_entity_poly.pdbx_strand_id
1 'polypeptide(L)'
;MDISIHNCNNIDSGDIHIENGRLNIKYAINGTGKSTIAQAISLHISGGALTDLRPFKYLNDGEEDHNPSVMISDAIQKVAVFDEKYIETYAYQKDELVANSFEIFVKTPKYEEHMRKISELISSIQTAFRDDPDLDALINDLTTFIDGFGKAQSGYSKAGDLGKSIGKGNKLENVPPELAAYAPYLRTAGTNLKWLKWQTEGKDYLEITDKCPYCVSNISTPKETILKVSQEYDTKYLSSLSKILDVFTSLEAYFSEDTKAAVQIISKNATGITTEQIEFLKRLKDEVITLRDKLTGLKYLGFASLSNVDRVADALRENIIDLAFYRQLESDYTKSKIDRINASLNEVITVAGQLQGQVAQQKEEIRKTIEKHSKDINGFLESAGYQYKVSIVQSTGESYRLILTYTEQSEGIGNVKEHLSYGERNAFALVLFMYQALKENADFIILDDPISSFDNNKKFAIMSMLFRGTNSFQGKTVLMLTHDFEPIIDIVCTLRDIFSPSAKAYFISNINGTLDEHVITNTDVKSCVSVCESNIADSADIIHKLIYYRRLVEINDQKDIVWDLLSNVFHKDRDIPQIKDEDGSLRDMTPDEIVLATSIIQQKIDDFDYSTVYARTKNISDMVALYRNSASGYEKVQIYRMLKDGDMERGSAMKKYVDETFHVQNDYLFQLNPRQYKIVPQYVLNYCDNEICTIEESLVQTVG
;
A
#
# COMPACT_ATOMS: atom_id res chain seq x y z
N MET A 1 13.58 -21.69 -13.00
CA MET A 1 12.13 -21.92 -12.88
C MET A 1 11.61 -22.28 -14.25
N ASP A 2 11.04 -23.46 -14.40
CA ASP A 2 10.47 -23.94 -15.66
C ASP A 2 8.95 -23.90 -15.58
N ILE A 3 8.31 -23.44 -16.65
CA ILE A 3 6.86 -23.30 -16.74
C ILE A 3 6.38 -24.06 -17.97
N SER A 4 5.54 -25.07 -17.76
CA SER A 4 4.88 -25.83 -18.81
C SER A 4 3.45 -25.35 -18.97
N ILE A 5 3.02 -25.03 -20.18
CA ILE A 5 1.68 -24.55 -20.52
C ILE A 5 1.07 -25.49 -21.56
N HIS A 6 -0.13 -26.00 -21.28
CA HIS A 6 -0.87 -26.86 -22.20
C HIS A 6 -2.30 -26.38 -22.39
N ASN A 7 -2.78 -26.44 -23.64
CA ASN A 7 -4.14 -26.10 -24.03
C ASN A 7 -4.61 -24.75 -23.48
N CYS A 8 -3.84 -23.67 -23.62
CA CYS A 8 -4.27 -22.31 -23.27
C CYS A 8 -4.43 -21.48 -24.55
N ASN A 9 -5.65 -21.06 -24.89
CA ASN A 9 -6.00 -20.27 -26.09
C ASN A 9 -5.36 -20.81 -27.39
N ASN A 10 -4.30 -20.15 -27.87
CA ASN A 10 -3.57 -20.48 -29.09
C ASN A 10 -2.30 -21.32 -28.83
N ILE A 11 -2.08 -21.75 -27.59
CA ILE A 11 -0.95 -22.58 -27.15
C ILE A 11 -1.49 -23.96 -26.79
N ASP A 12 -1.10 -24.96 -27.58
CA ASP A 12 -1.41 -26.37 -27.33
C ASP A 12 -0.43 -26.98 -26.33
N SER A 13 0.87 -26.68 -26.49
CA SER A 13 1.91 -27.12 -25.56
C SER A 13 3.14 -26.22 -25.62
N GLY A 14 3.95 -26.21 -24.57
CA GLY A 14 5.19 -25.44 -24.57
C GLY A 14 5.80 -25.29 -23.20
N ASP A 15 7.12 -25.18 -23.17
CA ASP A 15 7.92 -24.92 -21.98
C ASP A 15 8.65 -23.59 -22.12
N ILE A 16 8.65 -22.79 -21.06
CA ILE A 16 9.41 -21.54 -20.98
C ILE A 16 10.29 -21.54 -19.73
N HIS A 17 11.53 -21.05 -19.89
CA HIS A 17 12.49 -20.99 -18.79
C HIS A 17 12.58 -19.58 -18.20
N ILE A 18 12.60 -19.47 -16.88
CA ILE A 18 12.77 -18.20 -16.15
C ILE A 18 13.96 -18.31 -15.20
N GLU A 19 14.92 -17.40 -15.34
CA GLU A 19 16.02 -17.23 -14.40
C GLU A 19 15.60 -16.35 -13.21
N ASN A 20 15.75 -16.88 -12.00
CA ASN A 20 15.35 -16.18 -10.77
C ASN A 20 16.24 -14.95 -10.48
N GLY A 21 15.65 -13.94 -9.86
CA GLY A 21 16.33 -12.73 -9.37
C GLY A 21 16.80 -11.77 -10.46
N ARG A 22 16.22 -11.83 -11.67
CA ARG A 22 16.55 -10.93 -12.78
C ARG A 22 15.40 -10.73 -13.77
N LEU A 23 15.62 -9.80 -14.69
CA LEU A 23 14.76 -9.57 -15.85
C LEU A 23 14.95 -10.67 -16.91
N ASN A 24 13.84 -11.31 -17.28
CA ASN A 24 13.73 -12.31 -18.35
C ASN A 24 12.88 -11.70 -19.48
N ILE A 25 13.54 -11.33 -20.57
CA ILE A 25 12.92 -10.74 -21.76
C ILE A 25 12.54 -11.88 -22.71
N LYS A 26 11.26 -11.98 -23.03
CA LYS A 26 10.71 -12.93 -24.01
C LYS A 26 10.21 -12.13 -25.21
N TYR A 27 11.05 -12.09 -26.25
CA TYR A 27 10.75 -11.41 -27.50
C TYR A 27 9.97 -12.35 -28.41
N ALA A 28 8.77 -11.92 -28.80
CA ALA A 28 7.86 -12.72 -29.61
C ALA A 28 7.00 -11.86 -30.50
N ILE A 29 6.80 -12.31 -31.74
CA ILE A 29 5.96 -11.62 -32.71
C ILE A 29 4.49 -11.69 -32.28
N ASN A 30 3.69 -10.75 -32.77
CA ASN A 30 2.25 -10.72 -32.49
C ASN A 30 1.56 -12.01 -32.96
N GLY A 31 0.62 -12.50 -32.15
CA GLY A 31 -0.04 -13.79 -32.37
C GLY A 31 0.67 -15.01 -31.77
N THR A 32 1.86 -14.86 -31.17
CA THR A 32 2.59 -16.00 -30.55
C THR A 32 1.92 -16.52 -29.26
N GLY A 33 1.13 -15.68 -28.56
CA GLY A 33 0.48 -16.04 -27.30
C GLY A 33 1.05 -15.35 -26.04
N LYS A 34 1.75 -14.22 -26.18
CA LYS A 34 2.33 -13.44 -25.06
C LYS A 34 1.34 -13.22 -23.89
N SER A 35 0.21 -12.58 -24.17
CA SER A 35 -0.83 -12.34 -23.16
C SER A 35 -1.43 -13.62 -22.60
N THR A 36 -1.49 -14.69 -23.39
CA THR A 36 -1.95 -16.01 -22.91
C THR A 36 -0.96 -16.60 -21.92
N ILE A 37 0.36 -16.50 -22.17
CA ILE A 37 1.40 -16.91 -21.21
C ILE A 37 1.22 -16.14 -19.90
N ALA A 38 1.09 -14.81 -19.96
CA ALA A 38 0.92 -13.97 -18.77
C ALA A 38 -0.34 -14.36 -17.97
N GLN A 39 -1.48 -14.52 -18.65
CA GLN A 39 -2.76 -14.88 -18.03
C GLN A 39 -2.74 -16.29 -17.44
N ALA A 40 -2.18 -17.27 -18.16
CA ALA A 40 -2.10 -18.66 -17.72
C ALA A 40 -1.30 -18.78 -16.42
N ILE A 41 -0.14 -18.12 -16.35
CA ILE A 41 0.69 -18.09 -15.14
C ILE A 41 -0.05 -17.38 -13.99
N SER A 42 -0.65 -16.22 -14.27
CA SER A 42 -1.36 -15.42 -13.27
C SER A 42 -2.52 -16.18 -12.63
N LEU A 43 -3.36 -16.82 -13.46
CA LEU A 43 -4.49 -17.62 -13.00
C LEU A 43 -4.04 -18.85 -12.23
N HIS A 44 -2.99 -19.55 -12.69
CA HIS A 44 -2.45 -20.71 -11.98
C HIS A 44 -1.97 -20.35 -10.57
N ILE A 45 -1.14 -19.30 -10.43
CA ILE A 45 -0.59 -18.89 -9.13
C ILE A 45 -1.68 -18.35 -8.21
N SER A 46 -2.65 -17.61 -8.74
CA SER A 46 -3.73 -17.01 -7.96
C SER A 46 -4.88 -17.99 -7.62
N GLY A 47 -4.82 -19.24 -8.09
CA GLY A 47 -5.91 -20.22 -7.95
C GLY A 47 -7.18 -19.85 -8.73
N GLY A 48 -7.03 -19.08 -9.81
CA GLY A 48 -8.12 -18.66 -10.70
C GLY A 48 -8.57 -19.78 -11.66
N ALA A 49 -9.68 -19.53 -12.36
CA ALA A 49 -10.26 -20.48 -13.29
C ALA A 49 -9.48 -20.55 -14.61
N LEU A 50 -8.56 -21.51 -14.73
CA LEU A 50 -7.82 -21.75 -15.98
C LEU A 50 -8.74 -22.11 -17.15
N THR A 51 -9.95 -22.61 -16.89
CA THR A 51 -10.98 -22.94 -17.90
C THR A 51 -11.34 -21.77 -18.81
N ASP A 52 -11.15 -20.53 -18.36
CA ASP A 52 -11.39 -19.32 -19.16
C ASP A 52 -10.41 -19.21 -20.34
N LEU A 53 -9.28 -19.93 -20.29
CA LEU A 53 -8.28 -20.02 -21.35
C LEU A 53 -8.49 -21.25 -22.25
N ARG A 54 -9.64 -21.93 -22.20
CA ARG A 54 -9.88 -23.11 -23.04
C ARG A 54 -9.72 -22.74 -24.53
N PRO A 55 -8.93 -23.49 -25.32
CA PRO A 55 -8.73 -23.18 -26.73
C PRO A 55 -10.07 -23.16 -27.45
N PHE A 56 -10.29 -22.14 -28.28
CA PHE A 56 -11.57 -21.95 -28.96
C PHE A 56 -11.98 -23.17 -29.82
N LYS A 57 -10.99 -23.87 -30.39
CA LYS A 57 -11.19 -25.12 -31.15
C LYS A 57 -11.79 -26.27 -30.33
N TYR A 58 -11.71 -26.22 -29.00
CA TYR A 58 -12.19 -27.25 -28.07
C TYR A 58 -13.38 -26.78 -27.22
N LEU A 59 -14.01 -25.64 -27.52
CA LEU A 59 -15.01 -25.02 -26.64
C LEU A 59 -16.25 -25.92 -26.39
N ASN A 60 -16.58 -26.81 -27.33
CA ASN A 60 -17.83 -27.59 -27.34
C ASN A 60 -17.62 -29.12 -27.44
N ASP A 61 -16.39 -29.62 -27.33
CA ASP A 61 -16.15 -31.07 -27.48
C ASP A 61 -16.40 -31.87 -26.18
N GLY A 62 -16.39 -31.21 -25.02
CA GLY A 62 -16.61 -31.84 -23.72
C GLY A 62 -15.45 -32.70 -23.23
N GLU A 63 -14.31 -32.68 -23.91
CA GLU A 63 -13.15 -33.53 -23.60
C GLU A 63 -12.29 -32.91 -22.48
N GLU A 64 -11.96 -33.69 -21.45
CA GLU A 64 -11.17 -33.21 -20.30
C GLU A 64 -9.69 -33.00 -20.64
N ASP A 65 -9.12 -33.81 -21.52
CA ASP A 65 -7.71 -33.72 -21.95
C ASP A 65 -7.42 -32.42 -22.71
N HIS A 66 -8.45 -31.74 -23.21
CA HIS A 66 -8.36 -30.42 -23.85
C HIS A 66 -8.51 -29.26 -22.86
N ASN A 67 -8.61 -29.55 -21.55
CA ASN A 67 -8.61 -28.51 -20.53
C ASN A 67 -7.23 -27.83 -20.44
N PRO A 68 -7.21 -26.50 -20.21
CA PRO A 68 -5.99 -25.78 -19.91
C PRO A 68 -5.28 -26.32 -18.67
N SER A 69 -3.97 -26.47 -18.75
CA SER A 69 -3.14 -26.80 -17.58
C SER A 69 -1.82 -26.03 -17.61
N VAL A 70 -1.35 -25.68 -16.42
CA VAL A 70 -0.09 -24.98 -16.20
C VAL A 70 0.65 -25.68 -15.08
N MET A 71 1.94 -25.91 -15.25
CA MET A 71 2.83 -26.44 -14.22
C MET A 71 4.02 -25.50 -14.04
N ILE A 72 4.36 -25.19 -12.80
CA ILE A 72 5.51 -24.33 -12.45
C ILE A 72 6.41 -25.13 -11.50
N SER A 73 7.72 -25.19 -11.80
CA SER A 73 8.69 -25.96 -10.99
C SER A 73 8.92 -25.40 -9.59
N ASP A 74 8.69 -24.10 -9.40
CA ASP A 74 9.00 -23.36 -8.17
C ASP A 74 7.69 -22.97 -7.46
N ALA A 75 7.73 -22.90 -6.12
CA ALA A 75 6.60 -22.41 -5.34
C ALA A 75 6.55 -20.87 -5.34
N ILE A 76 5.57 -20.30 -6.03
CA ILE A 76 5.31 -18.85 -6.09
C ILE A 76 4.05 -18.56 -5.30
N GLN A 77 4.09 -17.61 -4.36
CA GLN A 77 2.90 -17.25 -3.56
C GLN A 77 2.20 -16.01 -4.10
N LYS A 78 2.96 -15.03 -4.60
CA LYS A 78 2.43 -13.76 -5.09
C LYS A 78 2.96 -13.42 -6.47
N VAL A 79 2.03 -13.22 -7.40
CA VAL A 79 2.31 -12.70 -8.75
C VAL A 79 1.70 -11.31 -8.90
N ALA A 80 2.45 -10.40 -9.51
CA ALA A 80 1.94 -9.09 -9.95
C ALA A 80 2.01 -9.01 -11.47
N VAL A 81 0.92 -8.61 -12.13
CA VAL A 81 0.83 -8.54 -13.59
C VAL A 81 0.50 -7.13 -14.04
N PHE A 82 1.31 -6.60 -14.94
CA PHE A 82 1.00 -5.39 -15.69
C PHE A 82 0.48 -5.78 -17.07
N ASP A 83 -0.79 -5.48 -17.30
CA ASP A 83 -1.53 -5.71 -18.55
C ASP A 83 -2.56 -4.59 -18.77
N GLU A 84 -3.33 -4.68 -19.86
CA GLU A 84 -4.40 -3.71 -20.16
C GLU A 84 -5.44 -3.61 -19.02
N LYS A 85 -5.77 -4.74 -18.38
CA LYS A 85 -6.74 -4.80 -17.27
C LYS A 85 -6.27 -3.99 -16.07
N TYR A 86 -4.96 -4.01 -15.75
CA TYR A 86 -4.38 -3.16 -14.71
C TYR A 86 -4.59 -1.67 -14.99
N ILE A 87 -4.33 -1.25 -16.23
CA ILE A 87 -4.44 0.16 -16.66
C ILE A 87 -5.90 0.64 -16.58
N GLU A 88 -6.87 -0.21 -16.92
CA GLU A 88 -8.29 0.15 -16.88
C GLU A 88 -8.85 0.22 -15.45
N THR A 89 -8.45 -0.73 -14.59
CA THR A 89 -9.08 -0.98 -13.30
C THR A 89 -8.38 -0.25 -12.15
N TYR A 90 -7.05 -0.20 -12.16
CA TYR A 90 -6.24 0.25 -11.03
C TYR A 90 -5.61 1.64 -11.24
N ALA A 91 -5.32 2.00 -12.49
CA ALA A 91 -4.77 3.30 -12.83
C ALA A 91 -5.87 4.31 -13.20
N TYR A 92 -5.75 5.53 -12.66
CA TYR A 92 -6.59 6.71 -12.92
C TYR A 92 -8.04 6.60 -12.43
N GLN A 93 -8.22 6.64 -11.11
CA GLN A 93 -9.54 6.85 -10.51
C GLN A 93 -9.91 8.35 -10.56
N LYS A 94 -11.19 8.68 -10.39
CA LYS A 94 -11.69 10.06 -10.53
C LYS A 94 -10.97 11.08 -9.64
N ASP A 95 -10.53 10.68 -8.45
CA ASP A 95 -9.95 11.60 -7.47
C ASP A 95 -8.49 11.26 -7.07
N GLU A 96 -7.90 10.21 -7.66
CA GLU A 96 -6.51 9.79 -7.41
C GLU A 96 -5.91 9.02 -8.58
N LEU A 97 -4.59 9.16 -8.78
CA LEU A 97 -3.89 8.45 -9.86
C LEU A 97 -3.92 6.93 -9.71
N VAL A 98 -3.91 6.42 -8.48
CA VAL A 98 -3.86 4.98 -8.16
C VAL A 98 -4.66 4.71 -6.90
N ALA A 99 -5.44 3.64 -6.94
CA ALA A 99 -6.14 3.11 -5.79
C ALA A 99 -5.17 2.84 -4.62
N ASN A 100 -5.52 3.24 -3.40
CA ASN A 100 -4.70 3.01 -2.20
C ASN A 100 -3.33 3.72 -2.22
N SER A 101 -3.25 4.92 -2.81
CA SER A 101 -2.02 5.74 -2.84
C SER A 101 -1.36 5.89 -1.46
N PHE A 102 -2.15 6.02 -0.39
CA PHE A 102 -1.65 6.07 0.98
C PHE A 102 -0.87 4.81 1.40
N GLU A 103 -1.41 3.63 1.12
CA GLU A 103 -0.79 2.35 1.47
C GLU A 103 0.54 2.15 0.71
N ILE A 104 0.58 2.59 -0.56
CA ILE A 104 1.74 2.44 -1.44
C ILE A 104 2.85 3.43 -1.08
N PHE A 105 2.50 4.71 -0.92
CA PHE A 105 3.49 5.80 -0.85
C PHE A 105 3.74 6.37 0.55
N VAL A 106 2.94 6.02 1.56
CA VAL A 106 3.07 6.61 2.91
C VAL A 106 3.24 5.55 3.99
N LYS A 107 2.48 4.45 3.93
CA LYS A 107 2.48 3.43 4.98
C LYS A 107 3.71 2.52 4.89
N THR A 108 4.85 2.95 5.41
CA THR A 108 6.06 2.13 5.51
C THR A 108 6.02 1.20 6.75
N PRO A 109 6.89 0.17 6.84
CA PRO A 109 7.01 -0.62 8.08
C PRO A 109 7.32 0.25 9.32
N LYS A 110 8.07 1.33 9.12
CA LYS A 110 8.40 2.29 10.18
C LYS A 110 7.21 3.16 10.58
N TYR A 111 6.37 3.55 9.61
CA TYR A 111 5.07 4.17 9.88
C TYR A 111 4.22 3.27 10.79
N GLU A 112 4.12 1.98 10.49
CA GLU A 112 3.33 1.04 11.30
C GLU A 112 3.91 0.85 12.71
N GLU A 113 5.24 0.78 12.83
CA GLU A 113 5.93 0.69 14.12
C GLU A 113 5.61 1.90 15.02
N HIS A 114 5.70 3.12 14.48
CA HIS A 114 5.35 4.34 15.21
C HIS A 114 3.86 4.37 15.59
N MET A 115 2.94 3.98 14.69
CA MET A 115 1.50 3.93 14.99
C MET A 115 1.17 2.94 16.11
N ARG A 116 1.86 1.81 16.17
CA ARG A 116 1.72 0.85 17.28
C ARG A 116 2.19 1.45 18.60
N LYS A 117 3.37 2.10 18.61
CA LYS A 117 3.89 2.79 19.81
C LYS A 117 2.95 3.89 20.28
N ILE A 118 2.42 4.69 19.36
CA ILE A 118 1.43 5.72 19.65
C ILE A 118 0.20 5.11 20.33
N SER A 119 -0.31 4.01 19.79
CA SER A 119 -1.49 3.32 20.33
C SER A 119 -1.24 2.73 21.73
N GLU A 120 -0.07 2.13 21.97
CA GLU A 120 0.36 1.63 23.29
C GLU A 120 0.46 2.77 24.32
N LEU A 121 1.06 3.90 23.96
CA LEU A 121 1.18 5.08 24.82
C LEU A 121 -0.19 5.70 25.14
N ILE A 122 -1.09 5.78 24.14
CA ILE A 122 -2.47 6.27 24.35
C ILE A 122 -3.22 5.38 25.35
N SER A 123 -3.10 4.06 25.23
CA SER A 123 -3.73 3.10 26.14
C SER A 123 -3.20 3.22 27.58
N SER A 124 -1.89 3.42 27.73
CA SER A 124 -1.27 3.63 29.05
C SER A 124 -1.76 4.91 29.74
N ILE A 125 -1.93 6.01 28.99
CA ILE A 125 -2.45 7.27 29.56
C ILE A 125 -3.92 7.12 30.00
N GLN A 126 -4.74 6.38 29.24
CA GLN A 126 -6.16 6.20 29.54
C GLN A 126 -6.45 5.41 30.82
N THR A 127 -5.53 4.53 31.24
CA THR A 127 -5.72 3.63 32.38
C THR A 127 -5.18 4.18 33.70
N ALA A 128 -4.19 5.07 33.66
CA ALA A 128 -3.44 5.51 34.84
C ALA A 128 -4.27 6.17 35.95
N PHE A 129 -5.33 6.93 35.63
CA PHE A 129 -6.16 7.63 36.64
C PHE A 129 -7.58 7.13 36.74
N ARG A 130 -8.04 6.34 35.77
CA ARG A 130 -9.41 5.84 35.75
C ARG A 130 -9.63 4.77 36.83
N ASP A 131 -8.59 3.97 37.07
CA ASP A 131 -8.64 2.78 37.90
C ASP A 131 -7.73 2.90 39.15
N ASP A 132 -7.45 4.13 39.61
CA ASP A 132 -6.60 4.39 40.80
C ASP A 132 -7.42 4.32 42.11
N PRO A 133 -7.22 3.29 42.97
CA PRO A 133 -7.99 3.14 44.21
C PRO A 133 -7.64 4.17 45.28
N ASP A 134 -6.40 4.67 45.30
CA ASP A 134 -5.92 5.66 46.26
C ASP A 134 -6.54 7.04 45.95
N LEU A 135 -6.65 7.38 44.66
CA LEU A 135 -7.37 8.56 44.17
C LEU A 135 -8.86 8.49 44.52
N ASP A 136 -9.48 7.32 44.32
CA ASP A 136 -10.91 7.12 44.60
C ASP A 136 -11.24 7.24 46.07
N ALA A 137 -10.40 6.66 46.94
CA ALA A 137 -10.55 6.80 48.38
C ALA A 137 -10.46 8.28 48.79
N LEU A 138 -9.47 9.02 48.27
CA LEU A 138 -9.29 10.43 48.60
C LEU A 138 -10.47 11.29 48.14
N ILE A 139 -10.95 11.11 46.90
CA ILE A 139 -12.12 11.83 46.38
C ILE A 139 -13.36 11.54 47.25
N ASN A 140 -13.56 10.28 47.66
CA ASN A 140 -14.69 9.89 48.50
C ASN A 140 -14.62 10.50 49.91
N ASP A 141 -13.45 10.51 50.54
CA ASP A 141 -13.25 11.11 51.87
C ASP A 141 -13.56 12.62 51.84
N LEU A 142 -13.00 13.35 50.87
CA LEU A 142 -13.25 14.78 50.70
C LEU A 142 -14.72 15.07 50.37
N THR A 143 -15.35 14.23 49.54
CA THR A 143 -16.79 14.36 49.22
C THR A 143 -17.66 14.15 50.45
N THR A 144 -17.36 13.15 51.27
CA THR A 144 -18.07 12.87 52.54
C THR A 144 -18.04 14.08 53.47
N PHE A 145 -16.92 14.79 53.53
CA PHE A 145 -16.82 16.03 54.30
C PHE A 145 -17.66 17.16 53.74
N ILE A 146 -17.60 17.41 52.43
CA ILE A 146 -18.38 18.46 51.77
C ILE A 146 -19.88 18.22 52.02
N ASP A 147 -20.33 16.97 51.89
CA ASP A 147 -21.72 16.57 52.12
C ASP A 147 -22.13 16.70 53.60
N GLY A 148 -21.20 16.51 54.53
CA GLY A 148 -21.39 16.70 55.97
C GLY A 148 -21.78 18.14 56.36
N PHE A 149 -21.39 19.14 55.57
CA PHE A 149 -21.76 20.55 55.77
C PHE A 149 -23.14 20.91 55.18
N GLY A 150 -23.75 20.00 54.42
CA GLY A 150 -25.03 20.19 53.76
C GLY A 150 -25.02 21.16 52.57
N LYS A 151 -26.21 21.38 51.99
CA LYS A 151 -26.42 22.07 50.69
C LYS A 151 -26.56 23.60 50.76
N ALA A 152 -26.16 24.25 51.87
CA ALA A 152 -26.31 25.70 51.99
C ALA A 152 -25.35 26.43 51.03
N GLN A 153 -25.89 27.28 50.15
CA GLN A 153 -25.08 28.06 49.17
C GLN A 153 -24.07 28.99 49.83
N SER A 154 -24.36 29.52 51.02
CA SER A 154 -23.48 30.39 51.80
C SER A 154 -22.43 29.64 52.62
N GLY A 155 -22.25 28.32 52.43
CA GLY A 155 -21.34 27.47 53.20
C GLY A 155 -21.81 27.12 54.61
N TYR A 156 -22.69 27.93 55.21
CA TYR A 156 -23.32 27.71 56.51
C TYR A 156 -24.78 28.20 56.53
N SER A 157 -25.67 27.45 57.19
CA SER A 157 -27.05 27.84 57.46
C SER A 157 -27.45 27.47 58.88
N LYS A 158 -28.07 28.41 59.61
CA LYS A 158 -28.66 28.15 60.95
C LYS A 158 -29.71 27.03 60.91
N ALA A 159 -30.39 26.85 59.77
CA ALA A 159 -31.38 25.80 59.59
C ALA A 159 -30.79 24.49 59.03
N GLY A 160 -29.51 24.48 58.63
CA GLY A 160 -28.79 23.29 58.18
C GLY A 160 -28.29 22.43 59.34
N ASP A 161 -27.79 21.23 59.03
CA ASP A 161 -27.34 20.25 60.03
C ASP A 161 -26.27 20.84 60.96
N LEU A 162 -25.33 21.62 60.42
CA LEU A 162 -24.27 22.30 61.16
C LEU A 162 -24.83 23.37 62.12
N GLY A 163 -25.78 24.19 61.67
CA GLY A 163 -26.41 25.19 62.53
C GLY A 163 -27.35 24.60 63.59
N LYS A 164 -28.03 23.49 63.28
CA LYS A 164 -28.95 22.81 64.19
C LYS A 164 -28.25 21.96 65.25
N SER A 165 -27.03 21.51 64.99
CA SER A 165 -26.21 20.70 65.89
C SER A 165 -25.13 21.53 66.57
N ILE A 166 -23.92 21.61 65.99
CA ILE A 166 -22.77 22.30 66.58
C ILE A 166 -23.04 23.79 66.82
N GLY A 167 -23.91 24.40 66.00
CA GLY A 167 -24.39 25.77 66.19
C GLY A 167 -25.14 26.03 67.50
N LYS A 168 -25.60 24.98 68.20
CA LYS A 168 -26.19 25.05 69.55
C LYS A 168 -25.21 24.66 70.67
N GLY A 169 -23.95 24.41 70.34
CA GLY A 169 -22.92 23.89 71.25
C GLY A 169 -22.90 22.37 71.32
N ASN A 170 -21.78 21.80 71.77
CA ASN A 170 -21.64 20.37 72.03
C ASN A 170 -22.10 20.05 73.47
N LYS A 171 -23.38 19.70 73.60
CA LYS A 171 -23.99 19.30 74.88
C LYS A 171 -23.60 17.87 75.32
N LEU A 172 -22.90 17.08 74.50
CA LEU A 172 -22.37 15.77 74.90
C LEU A 172 -21.11 15.93 75.76
N GLU A 173 -20.21 16.83 75.35
CA GLU A 173 -19.04 17.18 76.15
C GLU A 173 -19.43 18.08 77.34
N ASN A 174 -20.36 19.01 77.12
CA ASN A 174 -20.76 20.00 78.13
C ASN A 174 -22.14 19.68 78.72
N VAL A 175 -22.25 18.57 79.46
CA VAL A 175 -23.48 18.17 80.15
C VAL A 175 -23.78 19.17 81.27
N PRO A 176 -25.00 19.73 81.37
CA PRO A 176 -25.37 20.63 82.46
C PRO A 176 -25.12 20.01 83.84
N PRO A 177 -24.70 20.78 84.87
CA PRO A 177 -24.41 20.24 86.21
C PRO A 177 -25.56 19.43 86.81
N GLU A 178 -26.80 19.85 86.55
CA GLU A 178 -28.02 19.19 87.00
C GLU A 178 -28.25 17.81 86.37
N LEU A 179 -27.63 17.55 85.21
CA LEU A 179 -27.72 16.30 84.47
C LEU A 179 -26.42 15.49 84.51
N ALA A 180 -25.45 15.87 85.36
CA ALA A 180 -24.13 15.25 85.42
C ALA A 180 -24.18 13.73 85.63
N ALA A 181 -25.17 13.23 86.39
CA ALA A 181 -25.37 11.79 86.60
C ALA A 181 -25.70 11.01 85.32
N TYR A 182 -26.24 11.68 84.28
CA TYR A 182 -26.55 11.08 82.99
C TYR A 182 -25.39 11.14 81.98
N ALA A 183 -24.30 11.83 82.32
CA ALA A 183 -23.16 12.02 81.41
C ALA A 183 -22.59 10.70 80.83
N PRO A 184 -22.46 9.58 81.59
CA PRO A 184 -21.98 8.32 81.02
C PRO A 184 -22.86 7.82 79.87
N TYR A 185 -24.19 7.97 79.97
CA TYR A 185 -25.10 7.52 78.92
C TYR A 185 -25.12 8.45 77.71
N LEU A 186 -24.99 9.76 77.94
CA LEU A 186 -24.94 10.77 76.87
C LEU A 186 -23.63 10.69 76.08
N ARG A 187 -22.49 10.48 76.76
CA ARG A 187 -21.14 10.46 76.16
C ARG A 187 -20.76 9.13 75.51
N THR A 188 -21.44 8.03 75.82
CA THR A 188 -21.12 6.73 75.22
C THR A 188 -21.59 6.69 73.76
N ALA A 189 -20.65 6.93 72.84
CA ALA A 189 -20.88 6.87 71.40
C ALA A 189 -21.51 5.53 70.97
N GLY A 190 -22.40 5.58 69.98
CA GLY A 190 -23.10 4.40 69.43
C GLY A 190 -24.31 3.92 70.26
N THR A 191 -24.31 4.09 71.58
CA THR A 191 -25.45 3.72 72.44
C THR A 191 -26.26 4.91 72.96
N ASN A 192 -25.67 6.11 73.00
CA ASN A 192 -26.30 7.35 73.48
C ASN A 192 -27.63 7.68 72.80
N LEU A 193 -27.74 7.52 71.48
CA LEU A 193 -28.98 7.74 70.72
C LEU A 193 -30.09 6.76 71.10
N LYS A 194 -29.76 5.47 71.24
CA LYS A 194 -30.70 4.43 71.64
C LYS A 194 -31.17 4.68 73.08
N TRP A 195 -30.25 5.06 73.96
CA TRP A 195 -30.54 5.40 75.34
C TRP A 195 -31.43 6.65 75.44
N LEU A 196 -31.14 7.71 74.70
CA LEU A 196 -31.96 8.93 74.73
C LEU A 196 -33.38 8.65 74.22
N LYS A 197 -33.52 7.87 73.14
CA LYS A 197 -34.83 7.43 72.64
C LYS A 197 -35.60 6.67 73.72
N TRP A 198 -34.94 5.71 74.36
CA TRP A 198 -35.52 4.96 75.48
C TRP A 198 -35.91 5.88 76.64
N GLN A 199 -35.08 6.87 76.98
CA GLN A 199 -35.36 7.84 78.05
C GLN A 199 -36.56 8.74 77.71
N THR A 200 -36.65 9.20 76.46
CA THR A 200 -37.74 10.07 75.98
C THR A 200 -39.07 9.34 75.90
N GLU A 201 -39.07 8.08 75.47
CA GLU A 201 -40.28 7.23 75.47
C GLU A 201 -40.61 6.76 76.90
N GLY A 202 -39.58 6.54 77.72
CA GLY A 202 -39.71 6.05 79.09
C GLY A 202 -40.30 7.05 80.07
N LYS A 203 -40.29 8.35 79.75
CA LYS A 203 -40.83 9.40 80.63
C LYS A 203 -42.32 9.23 80.91
N ASP A 204 -43.08 8.64 79.99
CA ASP A 204 -44.53 8.47 80.13
C ASP A 204 -44.88 7.50 81.28
N TYR A 205 -43.96 6.58 81.62
CA TYR A 205 -44.13 5.67 82.77
C TYR A 205 -44.03 6.39 84.12
N LEU A 206 -43.44 7.60 84.18
CA LEU A 206 -43.34 8.41 85.40
C LEU A 206 -44.70 9.02 85.82
N GLU A 207 -45.72 8.97 84.96
CA GLU A 207 -47.08 9.37 85.31
C GLU A 207 -47.91 8.23 85.93
N ILE A 208 -47.42 6.98 85.84
CA ILE A 208 -48.13 5.79 86.32
C ILE A 208 -47.77 5.48 87.79
N THR A 209 -46.50 5.61 88.16
CA THR A 209 -45.99 5.29 89.50
C THR A 209 -44.65 5.96 89.77
N ASP A 210 -44.33 6.24 91.05
CA ASP A 210 -43.00 6.73 91.49
C ASP A 210 -41.94 5.62 91.60
N LYS A 211 -42.21 4.45 91.01
CA LYS A 211 -41.29 3.30 90.97
C LYS A 211 -40.52 3.27 89.66
N CYS A 212 -39.22 2.95 89.74
CA CYS A 212 -38.34 2.81 88.60
C CYS A 212 -38.83 1.67 87.70
N PRO A 213 -39.02 1.90 86.37
CA PRO A 213 -39.51 0.89 85.45
C PRO A 213 -38.53 -0.29 85.22
N TYR A 214 -37.28 -0.17 85.68
CA TYR A 214 -36.29 -1.24 85.58
C TYR A 214 -36.21 -2.15 86.82
N CYS A 215 -36.21 -1.57 88.02
CA CYS A 215 -35.93 -2.30 89.26
C CYS A 215 -37.06 -2.23 90.29
N VAL A 216 -38.17 -1.55 89.97
CA VAL A 216 -39.39 -1.46 90.79
C VAL A 216 -39.17 -0.75 92.16
N SER A 217 -37.98 -0.22 92.40
CA SER A 217 -37.65 0.57 93.59
C SER A 217 -38.16 2.01 93.45
N ASN A 218 -38.40 2.70 94.57
CA ASN A 218 -38.76 4.11 94.54
C ASN A 218 -37.65 4.94 93.88
N ILE A 219 -38.05 5.86 93.00
CA ILE A 219 -37.11 6.72 92.28
C ILE A 219 -36.56 7.75 93.26
N SER A 220 -35.25 7.73 93.49
CA SER A 220 -34.56 8.69 94.37
C SER A 220 -34.22 10.02 93.68
N THR A 221 -34.19 10.03 92.36
CA THR A 221 -33.92 11.23 91.55
C THR A 221 -35.19 12.05 91.36
N PRO A 222 -35.19 13.39 91.55
CA PRO A 222 -36.38 14.20 91.34
C PRO A 222 -36.97 14.02 89.93
N LYS A 223 -38.30 13.87 89.85
CA LYS A 223 -39.02 13.70 88.57
C LYS A 223 -38.70 14.81 87.57
N GLU A 224 -38.59 16.05 88.05
CA GLU A 224 -38.17 17.21 87.25
C GLU A 224 -36.80 17.02 86.59
N THR A 225 -35.81 16.48 87.31
CA THR A 225 -34.47 16.21 86.78
C THR A 225 -34.49 15.13 85.69
N ILE A 226 -35.35 14.11 85.82
CA ILE A 226 -35.52 13.08 84.80
C ILE A 226 -36.16 13.67 83.53
N LEU A 227 -37.20 14.49 83.68
CA LEU A 227 -37.88 15.14 82.54
C LEU A 227 -36.98 16.15 81.82
N LYS A 228 -36.07 16.81 82.54
CA LYS A 228 -35.13 17.80 81.99
C LYS A 228 -34.18 17.21 80.93
N VAL A 229 -33.88 15.90 80.97
CA VAL A 229 -33.08 15.23 79.93
C VAL A 229 -33.76 15.32 78.56
N SER A 230 -35.06 15.03 78.48
CA SER A 230 -35.85 15.11 77.24
C SER A 230 -36.15 16.55 76.79
N GLN A 231 -36.02 17.52 77.69
CA GLN A 231 -36.15 18.94 77.37
C GLN A 231 -34.87 19.50 76.76
N GLU A 232 -33.71 19.05 77.25
CA GLU A 232 -32.41 19.56 76.81
C GLU A 232 -31.79 18.82 75.63
N TYR A 233 -32.13 17.55 75.45
CA TYR A 233 -31.61 16.69 74.39
C TYR A 233 -32.76 16.12 73.57
N ASP A 234 -32.66 16.27 72.24
CA ASP A 234 -33.56 15.61 71.29
C ASP A 234 -32.77 14.68 70.34
N THR A 235 -33.43 13.62 69.86
CA THR A 235 -32.79 12.58 69.04
C THR A 235 -32.33 13.10 67.68
N LYS A 236 -32.99 14.12 67.11
CA LYS A 236 -32.58 14.72 65.83
C LYS A 236 -31.31 15.54 66.01
N TYR A 237 -31.24 16.37 67.06
CA TYR A 237 -30.06 17.12 67.45
C TYR A 237 -28.87 16.20 67.70
N LEU A 238 -29.01 15.15 68.51
CA LEU A 238 -27.92 14.21 68.76
C LEU A 238 -27.47 13.47 67.50
N SER A 239 -28.42 13.06 66.65
CA SER A 239 -28.07 12.39 65.39
C SER A 239 -27.30 13.30 64.45
N SER A 240 -27.71 14.57 64.31
CA SER A 240 -26.98 15.56 63.50
C SER A 240 -25.62 15.90 64.12
N LEU A 241 -25.52 16.02 65.45
CA LEU A 241 -24.27 16.30 66.15
C LEU A 241 -23.26 15.16 65.99
N SER A 242 -23.67 13.91 66.24
CA SER A 242 -22.82 12.74 66.04
C SER A 242 -22.33 12.66 64.60
N LYS A 243 -23.20 12.84 63.61
CA LYS A 243 -22.82 12.83 62.19
C LYS A 243 -21.73 13.86 61.86
N ILE A 244 -21.81 15.08 62.41
CA ILE A 244 -20.80 16.13 62.15
C ILE A 244 -19.49 15.85 62.87
N LEU A 245 -19.54 15.33 64.10
CA LEU A 245 -18.35 14.91 64.82
C LEU A 245 -17.65 13.75 64.11
N ASP A 246 -18.41 12.80 63.56
CA ASP A 246 -17.89 11.70 62.75
C ASP A 246 -17.22 12.25 61.48
N VAL A 247 -17.82 13.25 60.82
CA VAL A 247 -17.22 13.92 59.64
C VAL A 247 -15.92 14.66 59.98
N PHE A 248 -15.85 15.34 61.13
CA PHE A 248 -14.61 15.97 61.59
C PHE A 248 -13.52 14.95 61.91
N THR A 249 -13.91 13.81 62.48
CA THR A 249 -13.00 12.72 62.81
C THR A 249 -12.49 12.03 61.54
N SER A 250 -13.37 11.80 60.55
CA SER A 250 -13.00 11.10 59.31
C SER A 250 -11.97 11.86 58.47
N LEU A 251 -11.97 13.19 58.53
CA LEU A 251 -10.96 14.02 57.87
C LEU A 251 -9.82 14.50 58.76
N GLU A 252 -9.81 14.16 60.05
CA GLU A 252 -8.81 14.68 61.00
C GLU A 252 -7.38 14.41 60.53
N ALA A 253 -7.15 13.23 59.95
CA ALA A 253 -5.85 12.85 59.39
C ALA A 253 -5.34 13.80 58.31
N TYR A 254 -6.24 14.46 57.56
CA TYR A 254 -5.89 15.35 56.46
C TYR A 254 -5.57 16.78 56.91
N PHE A 255 -5.99 17.18 58.11
CA PHE A 255 -5.87 18.56 58.56
C PHE A 255 -4.45 18.92 59.02
N SER A 256 -4.02 20.16 58.76
CA SER A 256 -2.83 20.72 59.42
C SER A 256 -3.03 20.78 60.93
N GLU A 257 -1.94 20.82 61.70
CA GLU A 257 -2.02 20.81 63.17
C GLU A 257 -2.86 21.98 63.72
N ASP A 258 -2.74 23.17 63.13
CA ASP A 258 -3.57 24.33 63.47
C ASP A 258 -5.05 24.10 63.17
N THR A 259 -5.35 23.44 62.05
CA THR A 259 -6.72 23.11 61.63
C THR A 259 -7.32 22.05 62.54
N LYS A 260 -6.56 21.01 62.90
CA LYS A 260 -6.97 20.01 63.90
C LYS A 260 -7.31 20.69 65.23
N ALA A 261 -6.42 21.55 65.73
CA ALA A 261 -6.65 22.29 66.97
C ALA A 261 -7.91 23.17 66.89
N ALA A 262 -8.11 23.90 65.80
CA ALA A 262 -9.29 24.74 65.59
C ALA A 262 -10.59 23.92 65.52
N VAL A 263 -10.59 22.81 64.79
CA VAL A 263 -11.75 21.88 64.71
C VAL A 263 -12.04 21.24 66.06
N GLN A 264 -11.02 20.86 66.84
CA GLN A 264 -11.19 20.32 68.19
C GLN A 264 -11.74 21.35 69.18
N ILE A 265 -11.38 22.64 69.05
CA ILE A 265 -11.98 23.72 69.85
C ILE A 265 -13.46 23.84 69.50
N ILE A 266 -13.79 23.90 68.21
CA ILE A 266 -15.18 24.00 67.72
C ILE A 266 -15.99 22.77 68.16
N SER A 267 -15.42 21.57 68.11
CA SER A 267 -16.09 20.34 68.53
C SER A 267 -16.40 20.31 70.02
N LYS A 268 -15.67 21.05 70.85
CA LYS A 268 -15.85 21.10 72.31
C LYS A 268 -16.59 22.33 72.84
N ASN A 269 -16.97 23.27 71.96
CA ASN A 269 -17.67 24.48 72.35
C ASN A 269 -18.88 24.18 73.26
N ALA A 270 -18.92 24.83 74.44
CA ALA A 270 -20.03 24.70 75.39
C ALA A 270 -21.29 25.45 74.93
N THR A 271 -21.09 26.59 74.26
CA THR A 271 -22.13 27.41 73.65
C THR A 271 -22.12 27.26 72.12
N GLY A 272 -23.06 27.89 71.42
CA GLY A 272 -23.06 27.87 69.95
C GLY A 272 -21.76 28.42 69.33
N ILE A 273 -21.55 28.13 68.04
CA ILE A 273 -20.37 28.58 67.31
C ILE A 273 -20.36 30.10 67.07
N THR A 274 -19.17 30.71 67.11
CA THR A 274 -19.00 32.14 66.84
C THR A 274 -18.96 32.46 65.34
N THR A 275 -19.07 33.74 64.98
CA THR A 275 -18.95 34.19 63.59
C THR A 275 -17.57 33.87 63.01
N GLU A 276 -16.50 34.03 63.78
CA GLU A 276 -15.13 33.73 63.35
C GLU A 276 -14.94 32.22 63.08
N GLN A 277 -15.54 31.37 63.93
CA GLN A 277 -15.52 29.92 63.76
C GLN A 277 -16.34 29.48 62.52
N ILE A 278 -17.47 30.14 62.24
CA ILE A 278 -18.24 29.93 61.01
C ILE A 278 -17.39 30.27 59.79
N GLU A 279 -16.73 31.43 59.77
CA GLU A 279 -15.90 31.84 58.64
C GLU A 279 -14.67 30.94 58.45
N PHE A 280 -14.08 30.43 59.54
CA PHE A 280 -13.05 29.39 59.46
C PHE A 280 -13.57 28.11 58.78
N LEU A 281 -14.70 27.57 59.24
CA LEU A 281 -15.31 26.36 58.69
C LEU A 281 -15.72 26.52 57.22
N LYS A 282 -16.12 27.72 56.79
CA LYS A 282 -16.38 28.01 55.37
C LYS A 282 -15.10 27.93 54.54
N ARG A 283 -14.02 28.60 54.98
CA ARG A 283 -12.73 28.52 54.29
C ARG A 283 -12.21 27.09 54.21
N LEU A 284 -12.37 26.31 55.27
CA LEU A 284 -12.03 24.87 55.28
C LEU A 284 -12.79 24.12 54.20
N LYS A 285 -14.10 24.32 54.15
CA LYS A 285 -14.96 23.70 53.12
C LYS A 285 -14.54 24.11 51.72
N ASP A 286 -14.24 25.38 51.49
CA ASP A 286 -13.85 25.88 50.17
C ASP A 286 -12.49 25.31 49.71
N GLU A 287 -11.51 25.19 50.61
CA GLU A 287 -10.23 24.50 50.32
C GLU A 287 -10.45 23.02 49.99
N VAL A 288 -11.30 22.32 50.75
CA VAL A 288 -11.65 20.90 50.48
C VAL A 288 -12.37 20.74 49.14
N ILE A 289 -13.32 21.63 48.81
CA ILE A 289 -14.00 21.64 47.50
C ILE A 289 -12.98 21.82 46.38
N THR A 290 -12.09 22.81 46.50
CA THR A 290 -11.09 23.12 45.48
C THR A 290 -10.17 21.92 45.22
N LEU A 291 -9.70 21.25 46.28
CA LEU A 291 -8.86 20.06 46.15
C LEU A 291 -9.62 18.88 45.52
N ARG A 292 -10.83 18.61 46.01
CA ARG A 292 -11.70 17.54 45.50
C ARG A 292 -12.03 17.73 44.02
N ASP A 293 -12.36 18.96 43.62
CA ASP A 293 -12.67 19.29 42.22
C ASP A 293 -11.45 19.10 41.33
N LYS A 294 -10.25 19.49 41.79
CA LYS A 294 -9.00 19.25 41.05
C LYS A 294 -8.70 17.76 40.87
N LEU A 295 -8.88 16.95 41.92
CA LEU A 295 -8.73 15.49 41.87
C LEU A 295 -9.78 14.81 40.97
N THR A 296 -11.01 15.31 41.01
CA THR A 296 -12.11 14.82 40.16
C THR A 296 -11.85 15.12 38.69
N GLY A 297 -11.34 16.33 38.39
CA GLY A 297 -10.92 16.71 37.05
C GLY A 297 -9.84 15.79 36.49
N LEU A 298 -8.87 15.40 37.33
CA LEU A 298 -7.82 14.44 36.97
C LEU A 298 -8.39 13.02 36.69
N LYS A 299 -9.32 12.54 37.52
CA LYS A 299 -9.95 11.21 37.35
C LYS A 299 -10.72 11.08 36.02
N TYR A 300 -11.44 12.12 35.63
CA TYR A 300 -12.27 12.12 34.43
C TYR A 300 -11.61 12.80 33.23
N LEU A 301 -10.29 12.98 33.27
CA LEU A 301 -9.54 13.61 32.19
C LEU A 301 -9.56 12.70 30.95
N GLY A 302 -10.49 12.97 30.03
CA GLY A 302 -10.72 12.17 28.83
C GLY A 302 -9.79 12.54 27.67
N PHE A 303 -9.60 11.62 26.72
CA PHE A 303 -8.80 11.89 25.51
C PHE A 303 -9.44 12.98 24.62
N ALA A 304 -10.77 13.14 24.67
CA ALA A 304 -11.47 14.21 23.94
C ALA A 304 -11.07 15.63 24.42
N SER A 305 -10.76 15.80 25.71
CA SER A 305 -10.18 17.03 26.26
C SER A 305 -8.69 17.23 25.91
N LEU A 306 -8.05 16.20 25.37
CA LEU A 306 -6.62 16.14 25.00
C LEU A 306 -6.41 16.05 23.48
N SER A 307 -7.41 16.44 22.69
CA SER A 307 -7.46 16.28 21.23
C SER A 307 -6.29 16.90 20.46
N ASN A 308 -5.54 17.83 21.08
CA ASN A 308 -4.28 18.32 20.54
C ASN A 308 -3.09 17.61 21.20
N VAL A 309 -2.60 16.55 20.54
CA VAL A 309 -1.45 15.76 21.01
C VAL A 309 -0.26 16.66 21.34
N ASP A 310 -0.05 17.74 20.57
CA ASP A 310 1.06 18.67 20.74
C ASP A 310 1.02 19.44 22.07
N ARG A 311 -0.10 19.42 22.82
CA ARG A 311 -0.28 20.11 24.11
C ARG A 311 -0.69 19.21 25.28
N VAL A 312 -0.72 17.90 25.09
CA VAL A 312 -1.15 16.94 26.13
C VAL A 312 -0.29 17.03 27.39
N ALA A 313 1.04 17.11 27.23
CA ALA A 313 1.93 17.22 28.38
C ALA A 313 1.71 18.51 29.18
N ASP A 314 1.40 19.63 28.51
CA ASP A 314 1.13 20.91 29.17
C ASP A 314 -0.19 20.88 29.94
N ALA A 315 -1.26 20.34 29.33
CA ALA A 315 -2.55 20.18 30.00
C ALA A 315 -2.45 19.26 31.24
N LEU A 316 -1.62 18.22 31.19
CA LEU A 316 -1.38 17.34 32.35
C LEU A 316 -0.60 18.06 33.47
N ARG A 317 0.39 18.91 33.13
CA ARG A 317 1.16 19.68 34.13
C ARG A 317 0.30 20.64 34.94
N GLU A 318 -0.75 21.22 34.36
CA GLU A 318 -1.69 22.11 35.07
C GLU A 318 -2.42 21.40 36.24
N ASN A 319 -2.50 20.07 36.16
CA ASN A 319 -3.15 19.24 37.18
C ASN A 319 -2.23 18.89 38.37
N ILE A 320 -0.93 19.24 38.33
CA ILE A 320 -0.04 19.05 39.48
C ILE A 320 -0.59 19.83 40.68
N ILE A 321 -0.67 19.15 41.82
CA ILE A 321 -1.24 19.71 43.05
C ILE A 321 -0.10 20.23 43.91
N ASP A 322 -0.04 21.54 44.10
CA ASP A 322 0.84 22.16 45.08
C ASP A 322 0.07 22.35 46.39
N LEU A 323 0.44 21.56 47.40
CA LEU A 323 -0.22 21.52 48.70
C LEU A 323 -0.07 22.85 49.47
N ALA A 324 0.91 23.69 49.14
CA ALA A 324 1.13 24.98 49.80
C ALA A 324 -0.07 25.95 49.65
N PHE A 325 -0.93 25.73 48.63
CA PHE A 325 -2.16 26.48 48.43
C PHE A 325 -3.38 25.95 49.22
N TYR A 326 -3.22 24.84 49.96
CA TYR A 326 -4.27 24.18 50.75
C TYR A 326 -3.84 24.08 52.22
N ARG A 327 -3.53 25.23 52.84
CA ARG A 327 -2.93 25.32 54.19
C ARG A 327 -3.71 24.57 55.27
N GLN A 328 -5.03 24.45 55.14
CA GLN A 328 -5.84 23.76 56.14
C GLN A 328 -5.73 22.23 56.04
N LEU A 329 -5.29 21.73 54.88
CA LEU A 329 -5.12 20.31 54.58
C LEU A 329 -3.65 19.88 54.56
N GLU A 330 -2.73 20.75 54.97
CA GLU A 330 -1.29 20.51 54.94
C GLU A 330 -0.85 19.63 56.12
N SER A 331 -1.18 18.33 56.04
CA SER A 331 -0.72 17.28 56.96
C SER A 331 0.25 16.33 56.27
N ASP A 332 1.04 15.59 57.06
CA ASP A 332 1.92 14.53 56.53
C ASP A 332 1.11 13.46 55.76
N TYR A 333 -0.11 13.16 56.21
CA TYR A 333 -0.98 12.20 55.56
C TYR A 333 -1.47 12.71 54.20
N THR A 334 -2.00 13.94 54.12
CA THR A 334 -2.40 14.56 52.87
C THR A 334 -1.22 14.67 51.92
N LYS A 335 -0.07 15.12 52.41
CA LYS A 335 1.16 15.22 51.64
C LYS A 335 1.55 13.87 51.03
N SER A 336 1.53 12.80 51.82
CA SER A 336 1.85 11.45 51.30
C SER A 336 0.90 10.99 50.18
N LYS A 337 -0.39 11.34 50.25
CA LYS A 337 -1.38 11.01 49.22
C LYS A 337 -1.19 11.86 47.97
N ILE A 338 -0.99 13.17 48.14
CA ILE A 338 -0.75 14.11 47.04
C ILE A 338 0.59 13.82 46.34
N ASP A 339 1.65 13.49 47.08
CA ASP A 339 2.96 13.13 46.52
C ASP A 339 2.86 11.88 45.64
N ARG A 340 2.07 10.87 46.03
CA ARG A 340 1.80 9.69 45.20
C ARG A 340 1.06 10.06 43.92
N ILE A 341 0.00 10.86 44.02
CA ILE A 341 -0.79 11.29 42.85
C ILE A 341 0.08 12.13 41.90
N ASN A 342 0.87 13.06 42.43
CA ASN A 342 1.81 13.86 41.65
C ASN A 342 2.91 12.98 41.02
N ALA A 343 3.38 11.94 41.71
CA ALA A 343 4.34 10.98 41.14
C ALA A 343 3.72 10.24 39.94
N SER A 344 2.53 9.66 40.10
CA SER A 344 1.77 9.04 39.00
C SER A 344 1.54 10.02 37.85
N LEU A 345 1.22 11.28 38.15
CA LEU A 345 1.06 12.34 37.15
C LEU A 345 2.35 12.67 36.41
N ASN A 346 3.49 12.71 37.09
CA ASN A 346 4.78 12.91 36.44
C ASN A 346 5.18 11.74 35.54
N GLU A 347 4.83 10.51 35.91
CA GLU A 347 4.98 9.34 35.03
C GLU A 347 4.12 9.50 33.77
N VAL A 348 2.84 9.83 33.92
CA VAL A 348 1.94 10.05 32.78
C VAL A 348 2.38 11.24 31.90
N ILE A 349 2.89 12.34 32.48
CA ILE A 349 3.47 13.47 31.74
C ILE A 349 4.68 13.01 30.92
N THR A 350 5.51 12.12 31.48
CA THR A 350 6.66 11.56 30.78
C THR A 350 6.20 10.71 29.59
N VAL A 351 5.20 9.85 29.78
CA VAL A 351 4.56 9.06 28.70
C VAL A 351 3.92 9.97 27.65
N ALA A 352 3.27 11.06 28.04
CA ALA A 352 2.71 12.05 27.12
C ALA A 352 3.79 12.78 26.30
N GLY A 353 4.94 13.11 26.91
CA GLY A 353 6.09 13.66 26.19
C GLY A 353 6.67 12.66 25.18
N GLN A 354 6.72 11.36 25.54
CA GLN A 354 7.10 10.31 24.60
C GLN A 354 6.09 10.18 23.44
N LEU A 355 4.79 10.27 23.72
CA LEU A 355 3.73 10.28 22.71
C LEU A 355 3.89 11.45 21.73
N GLN A 356 4.13 12.66 22.24
CA GLN A 356 4.44 13.83 21.41
C GLN A 356 5.67 13.59 20.53
N GLY A 357 6.72 13.03 21.11
CA GLY A 357 7.92 12.63 20.37
C GLY A 357 7.63 11.62 19.26
N GLN A 358 6.83 10.58 19.53
CA GLN A 358 6.43 9.57 18.55
C GLN A 358 5.56 10.17 17.43
N VAL A 359 4.61 11.06 17.75
CA VAL A 359 3.80 11.75 16.74
C VAL A 359 4.64 12.69 15.88
N ALA A 360 5.61 13.40 16.46
CA ALA A 360 6.53 14.23 15.68
C ALA A 360 7.42 13.37 14.75
N GLN A 361 7.94 12.25 15.25
CA GLN A 361 8.67 11.27 14.44
C GLN A 361 7.81 10.70 13.32
N GLN A 362 6.52 10.47 13.57
CA GLN A 362 5.57 9.99 12.58
C GLN A 362 5.32 11.01 11.48
N LYS A 363 5.03 12.27 11.83
CA LYS A 363 4.87 13.38 10.87
C LYS A 363 6.11 13.52 9.99
N GLU A 364 7.30 13.44 10.58
CA GLU A 364 8.58 13.53 9.87
C GLU A 364 8.84 12.33 8.95
N GLU A 365 8.48 11.11 9.38
CA GLU A 365 8.61 9.90 8.54
C GLU A 365 7.69 9.97 7.32
N ILE A 366 6.45 10.43 7.50
CA ILE A 366 5.51 10.65 6.40
C ILE A 366 6.09 11.67 5.42
N ARG A 367 6.58 12.82 5.92
CA ARG A 367 7.20 13.87 5.08
C ARG A 367 8.36 13.33 4.26
N LYS A 368 9.29 12.61 4.89
CA LYS A 368 10.46 12.01 4.21
C LYS A 368 10.05 11.01 3.13
N THR A 369 9.04 10.18 3.42
CA THR A 369 8.56 9.16 2.48
C THR A 369 7.90 9.82 1.27
N ILE A 370 7.06 10.83 1.49
CA ILE A 370 6.45 11.64 0.44
C ILE A 370 7.53 12.32 -0.42
N GLU A 371 8.48 13.02 0.19
CA GLU A 371 9.54 13.72 -0.54
C GLU A 371 10.38 12.77 -1.38
N LYS A 372 10.69 11.58 -0.86
CA LYS A 372 11.42 10.54 -1.57
C LYS A 372 10.65 10.08 -2.81
N HIS A 373 9.41 9.61 -2.66
CA HIS A 373 8.62 9.10 -3.79
C HIS A 373 8.28 10.19 -4.79
N SER A 374 7.93 11.40 -4.34
CA SER A 374 7.69 12.53 -5.24
C SER A 374 8.95 12.89 -6.02
N LYS A 375 10.14 12.87 -5.40
CA LYS A 375 11.40 13.11 -6.10
C LYS A 375 11.70 12.03 -7.14
N ASP A 376 11.54 10.76 -6.77
CA ASP A 376 11.82 9.63 -7.66
C ASP A 376 10.89 9.65 -8.89
N ILE A 377 9.57 9.83 -8.68
CA ILE A 377 8.60 9.90 -9.77
C ILE A 377 8.82 11.15 -10.63
N ASN A 378 8.98 12.32 -10.02
CA ASN A 378 9.19 13.56 -10.78
C ASN A 378 10.51 13.57 -11.55
N GLY A 379 11.57 12.95 -11.02
CA GLY A 379 12.84 12.78 -11.73
C GLY A 379 12.69 11.89 -12.96
N PHE A 380 11.87 10.84 -12.89
CA PHE A 380 11.48 10.06 -14.07
C PHE A 380 10.71 10.92 -15.08
N LEU A 381 9.71 11.67 -14.63
CA LEU A 381 8.88 12.49 -15.53
C LEU A 381 9.70 13.54 -16.29
N GLU A 382 10.62 14.20 -15.59
CA GLU A 382 11.56 15.15 -16.17
C GLU A 382 12.49 14.48 -17.19
N SER A 383 13.06 13.31 -16.84
CA SER A 383 13.96 12.56 -17.73
C SER A 383 13.27 12.02 -18.98
N ALA A 384 11.97 11.69 -18.88
CA ALA A 384 11.15 11.23 -20.00
C ALA A 384 10.53 12.38 -20.81
N GLY A 385 10.76 13.64 -20.42
CA GLY A 385 10.29 14.83 -21.12
C GLY A 385 8.80 15.15 -20.91
N TYR A 386 8.19 14.65 -19.85
CA TYR A 386 6.79 14.95 -19.51
C TYR A 386 6.66 16.30 -18.82
N GLN A 387 5.63 17.07 -19.17
CA GLN A 387 5.35 18.41 -18.61
C GLN A 387 4.52 18.35 -17.32
N TYR A 388 4.44 17.20 -16.67
CA TYR A 388 3.63 16.96 -15.48
C TYR A 388 4.51 16.68 -14.26
N LYS A 389 3.95 16.94 -13.08
CA LYS A 389 4.53 16.58 -11.79
C LYS A 389 3.48 15.89 -10.92
N VAL A 390 3.93 14.97 -10.09
CA VAL A 390 3.11 14.36 -9.05
C VAL A 390 3.36 15.05 -7.71
N SER A 391 2.29 15.18 -6.94
CA SER A 391 2.31 15.62 -5.54
C SER A 391 1.48 14.66 -4.70
N ILE A 392 1.98 14.30 -3.52
CA ILE A 392 1.21 13.52 -2.54
C ILE A 392 0.63 14.51 -1.54
N VAL A 393 -0.69 14.69 -1.57
CA VAL A 393 -1.40 15.68 -0.74
C VAL A 393 -2.26 14.99 0.30
N GLN A 394 -2.33 15.60 1.49
CA GLN A 394 -3.25 15.15 2.53
C GLN A 394 -4.68 15.51 2.13
N SER A 395 -5.57 14.51 2.14
CA SER A 395 -7.01 14.68 1.96
C SER A 395 -7.71 14.83 3.31
N THR A 396 -9.04 14.94 3.30
CA THR A 396 -9.83 14.98 4.55
C THR A 396 -9.51 13.78 5.45
N GLY A 397 -9.01 14.05 6.67
CA GLY A 397 -8.58 13.03 7.64
C GLY A 397 -7.08 12.69 7.58
N GLU A 398 -6.75 11.40 7.80
CA GLU A 398 -5.37 10.86 7.73
C GLU A 398 -5.03 10.23 6.36
N SER A 399 -5.88 10.41 5.35
CA SER A 399 -5.66 9.83 4.02
C SER A 399 -4.79 10.75 3.15
N TYR A 400 -3.88 10.16 2.39
CA TYR A 400 -3.04 10.86 1.40
C TYR A 400 -3.38 10.37 -0.01
N ARG A 401 -3.41 11.30 -0.97
CA ARG A 401 -3.71 11.01 -2.37
C ARG A 401 -2.57 11.49 -3.26
N LEU A 402 -2.26 10.70 -4.29
CA LEU A 402 -1.34 11.08 -5.34
C LEU A 402 -2.10 11.85 -6.43
N ILE A 403 -1.78 13.13 -6.60
CA ILE A 403 -2.37 14.00 -7.62
C ILE A 403 -1.35 14.34 -8.71
N LEU A 404 -1.84 14.54 -9.92
CA LEU A 404 -1.05 15.01 -11.06
C LEU A 404 -1.31 16.50 -11.29
N THR A 405 -0.26 17.29 -11.46
CA THR A 405 -0.34 18.72 -11.78
C THR A 405 0.50 19.00 -13.03
N TYR A 406 0.17 20.06 -13.75
CA TYR A 406 1.05 20.58 -14.80
C TYR A 406 2.25 21.30 -14.15
N THR A 407 3.43 21.27 -14.78
CA THR A 407 4.67 21.79 -14.17
C THR A 407 4.60 23.26 -13.76
N GLU A 408 3.79 24.05 -14.47
CA GLU A 408 3.62 25.49 -14.24
C GLU A 408 2.34 25.85 -13.45
N GLN A 409 1.55 24.86 -13.00
CA GLN A 409 0.29 25.06 -12.31
C GLN A 409 0.24 24.27 -11.00
N SER A 410 -0.44 24.81 -9.99
CA SER A 410 -0.60 24.16 -8.69
C SER A 410 -1.91 23.40 -8.53
N GLU A 411 -2.85 23.53 -9.47
CA GLU A 411 -4.12 22.81 -9.43
C GLU A 411 -3.99 21.39 -9.98
N GLY A 412 -4.62 20.44 -9.30
CA GLY A 412 -4.67 19.04 -9.71
C GLY A 412 -5.54 18.86 -10.95
N ILE A 413 -5.10 17.98 -11.85
CA ILE A 413 -5.87 17.58 -13.04
C ILE A 413 -7.04 16.70 -12.58
N GLY A 414 -8.27 17.17 -12.77
CA GLY A 414 -9.47 16.48 -12.30
C GLY A 414 -9.69 15.12 -12.97
N ASN A 415 -9.69 15.06 -14.31
CA ASN A 415 -9.85 13.79 -15.04
C ASN A 415 -8.59 13.46 -15.84
N VAL A 416 -7.64 12.78 -15.21
CA VAL A 416 -6.36 12.43 -15.82
C VAL A 416 -6.53 11.59 -17.11
N LYS A 417 -7.59 10.77 -17.21
CA LYS A 417 -7.86 9.97 -18.42
C LYS A 417 -8.20 10.82 -19.65
N GLU A 418 -8.77 12.00 -19.48
CA GLU A 418 -9.16 12.91 -20.58
C GLU A 418 -8.01 13.83 -21.02
N HIS A 419 -6.94 13.93 -20.22
CA HIS A 419 -5.85 14.87 -20.46
C HIS A 419 -4.52 14.22 -20.84
N LEU A 420 -4.33 12.93 -20.55
CA LEU A 420 -3.12 12.19 -20.94
C LEU A 420 -3.33 11.38 -22.22
N SER A 421 -2.33 11.38 -23.09
CA SER A 421 -2.27 10.47 -24.24
C SER A 421 -2.19 9.01 -23.79
N TYR A 422 -2.49 8.08 -24.71
CA TYR A 422 -2.40 6.65 -24.44
C TYR A 422 -1.00 6.23 -23.93
N GLY A 423 0.06 6.73 -24.59
CA GLY A 423 1.43 6.51 -24.15
C GLY A 423 1.68 7.07 -22.75
N GLU A 424 1.31 8.31 -22.45
CA GLU A 424 1.49 8.87 -21.09
C GLU A 424 0.78 8.04 -20.03
N ARG A 425 -0.47 7.63 -20.29
CA ARG A 425 -1.22 6.76 -19.38
C ARG A 425 -0.50 5.44 -19.11
N ASN A 426 0.04 4.80 -20.15
CA ASN A 426 0.75 3.53 -19.95
C ASN A 426 2.04 3.73 -19.16
N ALA A 427 2.80 4.81 -19.41
CA ALA A 427 4.06 5.09 -18.71
C ALA A 427 3.84 5.32 -17.21
N PHE A 428 2.88 6.19 -16.87
CA PHE A 428 2.54 6.47 -15.48
C PHE A 428 1.98 5.22 -14.80
N ALA A 429 1.06 4.48 -15.42
CA ALA A 429 0.51 3.25 -14.85
C ALA A 429 1.61 2.22 -14.57
N LEU A 430 2.61 2.08 -15.44
CA LEU A 430 3.72 1.15 -15.28
C LEU A 430 4.65 1.53 -14.12
N VAL A 431 4.96 2.82 -13.95
CA VAL A 431 5.75 3.29 -12.79
C VAL A 431 4.97 3.09 -11.49
N LEU A 432 3.66 3.30 -11.50
CA LEU A 432 2.81 3.11 -10.33
C LEU A 432 2.65 1.63 -9.97
N PHE A 433 2.49 0.78 -10.98
CA PHE A 433 2.53 -0.68 -10.85
C PHE A 433 3.83 -1.14 -10.19
N MET A 434 4.97 -0.55 -10.57
CA MET A 434 6.24 -0.87 -9.94
C MET A 434 6.23 -0.64 -8.43
N TYR A 435 5.78 0.53 -7.98
CA TYR A 435 5.68 0.81 -6.55
C TYR A 435 4.69 -0.11 -5.84
N GLN A 436 3.56 -0.43 -6.47
CA GLN A 436 2.59 -1.38 -5.92
C GLN A 436 3.19 -2.78 -5.75
N ALA A 437 3.78 -3.34 -6.81
CA ALA A 437 4.38 -4.68 -6.78
C ALA A 437 5.52 -4.79 -5.76
N LEU A 438 6.30 -3.72 -5.57
CA LEU A 438 7.32 -3.64 -4.53
C LEU A 438 6.70 -3.60 -3.12
N LYS A 439 5.64 -2.83 -2.93
CA LYS A 439 4.93 -2.72 -1.63
C LYS A 439 4.28 -4.04 -1.23
N GLU A 440 3.67 -4.74 -2.18
CA GLU A 440 2.99 -6.02 -1.95
C GLU A 440 3.97 -7.19 -1.76
N ASN A 441 5.26 -6.95 -2.02
CA ASN A 441 6.34 -7.95 -2.06
C ASN A 441 5.99 -9.10 -3.01
N ALA A 442 5.71 -8.78 -4.27
CA ALA A 442 5.49 -9.81 -5.30
C ALA A 442 6.74 -10.69 -5.46
N ASP A 443 6.54 -12.00 -5.52
CA ASP A 443 7.60 -12.99 -5.74
C ASP A 443 7.98 -13.05 -7.23
N PHE A 444 6.97 -12.91 -8.08
CA PHE A 444 7.09 -12.94 -9.54
C PHE A 444 6.32 -11.79 -10.18
N ILE A 445 6.95 -11.09 -11.12
CA ILE A 445 6.35 -9.93 -11.79
C ILE A 445 6.28 -10.22 -13.29
N ILE A 446 5.11 -10.01 -13.88
CA ILE A 446 4.89 -10.19 -15.32
C ILE A 446 4.53 -8.84 -15.93
N LEU A 447 5.25 -8.47 -16.99
CA LEU A 447 5.00 -7.27 -17.78
C LEU A 447 4.58 -7.72 -19.19
N ASP A 448 3.29 -7.58 -19.52
CA ASP A 448 2.76 -7.91 -20.84
C ASP A 448 2.79 -6.69 -21.76
N ASP A 449 3.71 -6.74 -22.73
CA ASP A 449 4.01 -5.70 -23.71
C ASP A 449 4.11 -4.28 -23.11
N PRO A 450 4.92 -4.09 -22.06
CA PRO A 450 4.85 -2.90 -21.21
C PRO A 450 5.27 -1.62 -21.91
N ILE A 451 5.99 -1.71 -23.04
CA ILE A 451 6.68 -0.57 -23.65
C ILE A 451 6.38 -0.31 -25.14
N SER A 452 5.51 -1.09 -25.75
CA SER A 452 5.24 -0.99 -27.19
C SER A 452 4.57 0.32 -27.61
N SER A 453 3.93 1.02 -26.67
CA SER A 453 3.25 2.29 -26.89
C SER A 453 4.15 3.54 -26.79
N PHE A 454 5.47 3.38 -26.62
CA PHE A 454 6.38 4.50 -26.35
C PHE A 454 7.31 4.82 -27.51
N ASP A 455 7.69 6.08 -27.63
CA ASP A 455 8.79 6.52 -28.49
C ASP A 455 10.14 6.03 -27.95
N ASN A 456 11.13 5.79 -28.81
CA ASN A 456 12.45 5.24 -28.46
C ASN A 456 13.10 5.93 -27.24
N ASN A 457 13.12 7.28 -27.22
CA ASN A 457 13.73 8.04 -26.12
C ASN A 457 13.06 7.79 -24.75
N LYS A 458 11.77 7.42 -24.72
CA LYS A 458 11.01 7.16 -23.49
C LYS A 458 11.17 5.71 -23.03
N LYS A 459 11.37 4.76 -23.94
CA LYS A 459 11.55 3.34 -23.61
C LYS A 459 12.74 3.14 -22.67
N PHE A 460 13.89 3.74 -22.98
CA PHE A 460 15.07 3.63 -22.10
C PHE A 460 14.82 4.25 -20.72
N ALA A 461 14.17 5.42 -20.64
CA ALA A 461 13.86 6.07 -19.36
C ALA A 461 12.97 5.16 -18.48
N ILE A 462 11.98 4.50 -19.08
CA ILE A 462 11.09 3.54 -18.40
C ILE A 462 11.86 2.30 -17.96
N MET A 463 12.64 1.68 -18.84
CA MET A 463 13.46 0.51 -18.47
C MET A 463 14.46 0.85 -17.37
N SER A 464 15.05 2.05 -17.41
CA SER A 464 15.93 2.55 -16.36
C SER A 464 15.18 2.74 -15.04
N MET A 465 13.98 3.32 -15.04
CA MET A 465 13.16 3.49 -13.83
C MET A 465 12.77 2.13 -13.22
N LEU A 466 12.38 1.18 -14.07
CA LEU A 466 11.90 -0.13 -13.63
C LEU A 466 13.00 -1.05 -13.11
N PHE A 467 14.22 -0.98 -13.64
CA PHE A 467 15.25 -2.00 -13.37
C PHE A 467 16.57 -1.45 -12.79
N ARG A 468 16.62 -0.16 -12.43
CA ARG A 468 17.81 0.45 -11.81
C ARG A 468 17.45 1.18 -10.52
N GLY A 469 18.27 1.00 -9.49
CA GLY A 469 18.14 1.69 -8.20
C GLY A 469 17.37 0.88 -7.16
N THR A 470 17.30 1.41 -5.94
CA THR A 470 16.84 0.66 -4.77
C THR A 470 15.32 0.47 -4.69
N ASN A 471 14.52 1.35 -5.29
CA ASN A 471 13.05 1.23 -5.34
C ASN A 471 12.59 0.79 -6.74
N SER A 472 13.22 -0.26 -7.27
CA SER A 472 12.96 -0.78 -8.61
C SER A 472 12.86 -2.31 -8.59
N PHE A 473 12.56 -2.91 -9.73
CA PHE A 473 12.60 -4.36 -9.93
C PHE A 473 14.02 -4.93 -10.04
N GLN A 474 15.06 -4.14 -9.76
CA GLN A 474 16.43 -4.62 -9.70
C GLN A 474 16.56 -5.81 -8.73
N GLY A 475 17.05 -6.95 -9.23
CA GLY A 475 17.21 -8.19 -8.45
C GLY A 475 15.91 -8.97 -8.20
N LYS A 476 14.76 -8.54 -8.75
CA LYS A 476 13.50 -9.29 -8.70
C LYS A 476 13.38 -10.24 -9.89
N THR A 477 12.62 -11.32 -9.73
CA THR A 477 12.29 -12.21 -10.85
C THR A 477 11.17 -11.57 -11.68
N VAL A 478 11.52 -11.09 -12.87
CA VAL A 478 10.57 -10.41 -13.76
C VAL A 478 10.53 -11.11 -15.12
N LEU A 479 9.34 -11.37 -15.63
CA LEU A 479 9.08 -11.81 -17.00
C LEU A 479 8.53 -10.63 -17.79
N MET A 480 9.27 -10.18 -18.80
CA MET A 480 8.81 -9.16 -19.75
C MET A 480 8.52 -9.84 -21.10
N LEU A 481 7.27 -9.86 -21.49
CA LEU A 481 6.82 -10.35 -22.79
C LEU A 481 6.69 -9.15 -23.72
N THR A 482 7.38 -9.13 -24.86
CA THR A 482 7.31 -7.98 -25.76
C THR A 482 7.50 -8.37 -27.22
N HIS A 483 6.97 -7.55 -28.12
CA HIS A 483 7.30 -7.62 -29.55
C HIS A 483 8.27 -6.52 -29.99
N ASP A 484 8.76 -5.71 -29.04
CA ASP A 484 9.75 -4.67 -29.30
C ASP A 484 11.17 -5.26 -29.20
N PHE A 485 12.01 -4.99 -30.21
CA PHE A 485 13.39 -5.50 -30.25
C PHE A 485 14.39 -4.56 -29.54
N GLU A 486 14.02 -3.30 -29.32
CA GLU A 486 14.88 -2.28 -28.73
C GLU A 486 15.41 -2.65 -27.32
N PRO A 487 14.61 -3.23 -26.40
CA PRO A 487 15.12 -3.68 -25.10
C PRO A 487 16.21 -4.73 -25.20
N ILE A 488 16.17 -5.58 -26.23
CA ILE A 488 17.23 -6.57 -26.45
C ILE A 488 18.52 -5.86 -26.84
N ILE A 489 18.45 -4.89 -27.76
CA ILE A 489 19.61 -4.10 -28.17
C ILE A 489 20.21 -3.37 -26.97
N ASP A 490 19.39 -2.62 -26.24
CA ASP A 490 19.87 -1.77 -25.14
C ASP A 490 20.36 -2.59 -23.95
N ILE A 491 19.56 -3.54 -23.45
CA ILE A 491 19.82 -4.19 -22.16
C ILE A 491 20.76 -5.39 -22.31
N VAL A 492 20.66 -6.13 -23.42
CA VAL A 492 21.46 -7.36 -23.61
C VAL A 492 22.78 -7.04 -24.30
N CYS A 493 22.80 -6.07 -25.23
CA CYS A 493 23.98 -5.80 -26.06
C CYS A 493 24.76 -4.56 -25.63
N THR A 494 24.11 -3.40 -25.54
CA THR A 494 24.80 -2.10 -25.43
C THR A 494 25.12 -1.69 -23.99
N LEU A 495 24.16 -1.85 -23.08
CA LEU A 495 24.17 -1.31 -21.72
C LEU A 495 24.11 -2.42 -20.66
N ARG A 496 24.66 -3.60 -20.98
CA ARG A 496 24.61 -4.79 -20.13
C ARG A 496 25.22 -4.58 -18.74
N ASP A 497 26.19 -3.68 -18.63
CA ASP A 497 26.94 -3.37 -17.41
C ASP A 497 26.15 -2.53 -16.40
N ILE A 498 25.21 -1.70 -16.87
CA ILE A 498 24.41 -0.84 -15.98
C ILE A 498 23.13 -1.51 -15.45
N PHE A 499 22.71 -2.63 -16.06
CA PHE A 499 21.61 -3.46 -15.58
C PHE A 499 22.14 -4.68 -14.81
N SER A 500 21.99 -4.66 -13.49
CA SER A 500 22.54 -5.70 -12.60
C SER A 500 21.47 -6.23 -11.64
N PRO A 501 21.19 -7.54 -11.58
CA PRO A 501 21.83 -8.61 -12.37
C PRO A 501 21.53 -8.52 -13.88
N SER A 502 22.42 -9.07 -14.72
CA SER A 502 22.26 -8.99 -16.18
C SER A 502 20.98 -9.69 -16.64
N ALA A 503 20.20 -9.01 -17.47
CA ALA A 503 18.99 -9.58 -18.06
C ALA A 503 19.28 -10.78 -18.96
N LYS A 504 18.26 -11.61 -19.18
CA LYS A 504 18.29 -12.76 -20.07
C LYS A 504 17.21 -12.62 -21.11
N ALA A 505 17.57 -12.80 -22.38
CA ALA A 505 16.64 -12.67 -23.48
C ALA A 505 16.45 -13.99 -24.21
N TYR A 506 15.23 -14.21 -24.69
CA TYR A 506 14.83 -15.38 -25.45
C TYR A 506 13.87 -14.97 -26.55
N PHE A 507 13.97 -15.61 -27.70
CA PHE A 507 12.98 -15.57 -28.76
C PHE A 507 11.96 -16.68 -28.50
N ILE A 508 10.68 -16.34 -28.50
CA ILE A 508 9.60 -17.32 -28.45
C ILE A 508 8.86 -17.32 -29.79
N SER A 509 8.65 -18.50 -30.33
CA SER A 509 7.78 -18.73 -31.50
C SER A 509 6.69 -19.74 -31.18
N ASN A 510 5.57 -19.67 -31.90
CA ASN A 510 4.47 -20.62 -31.79
C ASN A 510 4.30 -21.32 -33.13
N ILE A 511 4.65 -22.61 -33.16
CA ILE A 511 4.68 -23.44 -34.36
C ILE A 511 3.55 -24.45 -34.22
N ASN A 512 2.45 -24.21 -34.94
CA ASN A 512 1.28 -25.08 -34.92
C ASN A 512 0.78 -25.40 -33.49
N GLY A 513 0.71 -24.38 -32.64
CA GLY A 513 0.26 -24.50 -31.25
C GLY A 513 1.39 -24.85 -30.27
N THR A 514 2.58 -25.23 -30.72
CA THR A 514 3.70 -25.57 -29.84
C THR A 514 4.63 -24.37 -29.65
N LEU A 515 4.86 -23.93 -28.41
CA LEU A 515 5.86 -22.90 -28.12
C LEU A 515 7.26 -23.48 -28.21
N ASP A 516 8.13 -22.73 -28.88
CA ASP A 516 9.55 -23.03 -29.04
C ASP A 516 10.36 -21.81 -28.57
N GLU A 517 11.29 -22.05 -27.65
CA GLU A 517 12.07 -21.03 -26.97
C GLU A 517 13.56 -21.14 -27.33
N HIS A 518 14.14 -20.04 -27.81
CA HIS A 518 15.56 -19.96 -28.16
C HIS A 518 16.23 -18.80 -27.42
N VAL A 519 17.36 -19.08 -26.77
CA VAL A 519 18.17 -18.06 -26.08
C VAL A 519 18.67 -17.01 -27.07
N ILE A 520 18.61 -15.73 -26.71
CA ILE A 520 19.24 -14.63 -27.43
C ILE A 520 20.44 -14.14 -26.61
N THR A 521 21.61 -14.12 -27.24
CA THR A 521 22.84 -13.56 -26.69
C THR A 521 23.27 -12.32 -27.49
N ASN A 522 24.25 -11.57 -26.96
CA ASN A 522 24.79 -10.40 -27.64
C ASN A 522 25.44 -10.73 -29.00
N THR A 523 25.85 -11.98 -29.23
CA THR A 523 26.42 -12.42 -30.52
C THR A 523 25.35 -12.75 -31.57
N ASP A 524 24.10 -12.92 -31.15
CA ASP A 524 22.97 -13.22 -32.05
C ASP A 524 22.36 -11.95 -32.65
N VAL A 525 22.52 -10.81 -31.97
CA VAL A 525 22.07 -9.50 -32.44
C VAL A 525 23.12 -8.93 -33.40
N LYS A 526 22.82 -8.99 -34.70
CA LYS A 526 23.76 -8.63 -35.77
C LYS A 526 23.20 -7.53 -36.64
N SER A 527 24.07 -6.73 -37.25
CA SER A 527 23.64 -5.77 -38.25
C SER A 527 23.02 -6.48 -39.45
N CYS A 528 22.07 -5.84 -40.15
CA CYS A 528 21.46 -6.41 -41.35
C CYS A 528 22.50 -6.81 -42.41
N VAL A 529 23.58 -6.02 -42.53
CA VAL A 529 24.74 -6.32 -43.39
C VAL A 529 25.40 -7.65 -42.98
N SER A 530 25.76 -7.80 -41.70
CA SER A 530 26.42 -9.01 -41.20
C SER A 530 25.55 -10.26 -41.34
N VAL A 531 24.24 -10.13 -41.15
CA VAL A 531 23.28 -11.23 -41.40
C VAL A 531 23.28 -11.65 -42.87
N CYS A 532 23.25 -10.69 -43.80
CA CYS A 532 23.29 -11.01 -45.23
C CYS A 532 24.64 -11.63 -45.62
N GLU A 533 25.76 -11.05 -45.18
CA GLU A 533 27.10 -11.57 -45.50
C GLU A 533 27.32 -13.00 -44.99
N SER A 534 26.96 -13.27 -43.74
CA SER A 534 27.06 -14.63 -43.18
C SER A 534 26.18 -15.61 -43.94
N ASN A 535 24.94 -15.24 -44.27
CA ASN A 535 24.05 -16.13 -45.00
C ASN A 535 24.46 -16.33 -46.48
N ILE A 536 25.13 -15.37 -47.13
CA ILE A 536 25.73 -15.56 -48.46
C ILE A 536 26.87 -16.59 -48.38
N ALA A 537 27.70 -16.52 -47.35
CA ALA A 537 28.80 -17.47 -47.15
C ALA A 537 28.32 -18.88 -46.77
N ASP A 538 27.32 -18.96 -45.88
CA ASP A 538 26.87 -20.20 -45.24
C ASP A 538 25.76 -20.93 -46.01
N SER A 539 25.15 -20.31 -47.03
CA SER A 539 24.09 -20.96 -47.82
C SER A 539 24.71 -21.93 -48.82
N ALA A 540 24.18 -23.16 -48.89
CA ALA A 540 24.61 -24.15 -49.87
C ALA A 540 24.02 -23.90 -51.26
N ASP A 541 22.81 -23.31 -51.33
CA ASP A 541 22.11 -23.07 -52.59
C ASP A 541 22.35 -21.65 -53.12
N ILE A 542 22.67 -21.54 -54.41
CA ILE A 542 22.92 -20.26 -55.06
C ILE A 542 21.71 -19.32 -55.01
N ILE A 543 20.48 -19.83 -55.06
CA ILE A 543 19.26 -18.99 -54.99
C ILE A 543 19.14 -18.35 -53.61
N HIS A 544 19.44 -19.10 -52.53
CA HIS A 544 19.50 -18.53 -51.18
C HIS A 544 20.58 -17.45 -51.08
N LYS A 545 21.78 -17.69 -51.61
CA LYS A 545 22.85 -16.68 -51.63
C LYS A 545 22.40 -15.41 -52.35
N LEU A 546 21.75 -15.54 -53.51
CA LEU A 546 21.28 -14.39 -54.29
C LEU A 546 20.16 -13.61 -53.59
N ILE A 547 19.26 -14.28 -52.85
CA ILE A 547 18.25 -13.61 -52.02
C ILE A 547 18.93 -12.67 -51.02
N TYR A 548 19.91 -13.17 -50.26
CA TYR A 548 20.63 -12.37 -49.28
C TYR A 548 21.52 -11.31 -49.92
N TYR A 549 22.12 -11.60 -51.07
CA TYR A 549 22.97 -10.63 -51.76
C TYR A 549 22.16 -9.47 -52.33
N ARG A 550 21.00 -9.73 -52.93
CA ARG A 550 20.10 -8.66 -53.37
C ARG A 550 19.66 -7.78 -52.19
N ARG A 551 19.31 -8.40 -51.05
CA ARG A 551 19.00 -7.65 -49.82
C ARG A 551 20.21 -6.81 -49.36
N LEU A 552 21.42 -7.35 -49.37
CA LEU A 552 22.64 -6.63 -48.99
C LEU A 552 22.89 -5.40 -49.86
N VAL A 553 22.75 -5.52 -51.18
CA VAL A 553 22.91 -4.42 -52.13
C VAL A 553 21.84 -3.35 -51.90
N GLU A 554 20.60 -3.75 -51.60
CA GLU A 554 19.50 -2.83 -51.26
C GLU A 554 19.75 -2.08 -49.93
N ILE A 555 20.31 -2.73 -48.90
CA ILE A 555 20.69 -2.08 -47.64
C ILE A 555 21.70 -0.94 -47.87
N ASN A 556 22.62 -1.11 -48.82
CA ASN A 556 23.68 -0.14 -49.11
C ASN A 556 23.22 1.00 -50.03
N ASP A 557 21.92 1.08 -50.37
CA ASP A 557 21.33 2.03 -51.33
C ASP A 557 22.04 2.03 -52.71
N GLN A 558 22.61 0.89 -53.09
CA GLN A 558 23.30 0.69 -54.36
C GLN A 558 22.30 0.12 -55.37
N LYS A 559 21.39 0.95 -55.90
CA LYS A 559 20.56 0.55 -57.07
C LYS A 559 21.36 0.67 -58.36
N ASP A 560 22.46 -0.06 -58.41
CA ASP A 560 23.38 -0.08 -59.53
C ASP A 560 23.10 -1.31 -60.43
N ILE A 561 23.98 -1.50 -61.41
CA ILE A 561 23.90 -2.57 -62.40
C ILE A 561 23.90 -3.98 -61.77
N VAL A 562 24.48 -4.14 -60.57
CA VAL A 562 24.49 -5.39 -59.82
C VAL A 562 23.12 -5.64 -59.22
N TRP A 563 22.53 -4.60 -58.61
CA TRP A 563 21.16 -4.68 -58.09
C TRP A 563 20.18 -5.05 -59.19
N ASP A 564 20.28 -4.41 -60.37
CA ASP A 564 19.41 -4.70 -61.50
C ASP A 564 19.55 -6.16 -61.92
N LEU A 565 20.77 -6.65 -62.17
CA LEU A 565 20.97 -8.04 -62.61
C LEU A 565 20.45 -9.05 -61.56
N LEU A 566 20.71 -8.82 -60.27
CA LEU A 566 20.17 -9.65 -59.18
C LEU A 566 18.64 -9.59 -59.13
N SER A 567 18.05 -8.40 -59.27
CA SER A 567 16.60 -8.20 -59.25
C SER A 567 15.90 -8.97 -60.35
N ASN A 568 16.48 -8.99 -61.56
CA ASN A 568 15.95 -9.70 -62.72
C ASN A 568 15.88 -11.22 -62.52
N VAL A 569 16.80 -11.84 -61.75
CA VAL A 569 16.77 -13.28 -61.45
C VAL A 569 15.43 -13.71 -60.82
N PHE A 570 14.79 -12.81 -60.09
CA PHE A 570 13.59 -13.08 -59.29
C PHE A 570 12.27 -12.74 -60.00
N HIS A 571 12.31 -12.38 -61.29
CA HIS A 571 11.12 -12.03 -62.07
C HIS A 571 10.92 -12.98 -63.27
N LYS A 572 9.70 -13.45 -63.53
CA LYS A 572 9.43 -14.51 -64.54
C LYS A 572 9.63 -14.11 -66.01
N ASP A 573 9.60 -12.81 -66.31
CA ASP A 573 9.62 -12.24 -67.67
C ASP A 573 10.95 -11.51 -67.98
N ARG A 574 12.08 -12.13 -67.66
CA ARG A 574 13.46 -11.59 -67.77
C ARG A 574 14.47 -12.55 -68.42
N ASP A 575 14.09 -13.21 -69.52
CA ASP A 575 15.04 -14.02 -70.30
C ASP A 575 16.27 -13.22 -70.76
N ILE A 576 16.04 -11.93 -71.05
CA ILE A 576 17.08 -10.91 -71.14
C ILE A 576 16.89 -10.00 -69.91
N PRO A 577 17.91 -9.82 -69.04
CA PRO A 577 17.83 -8.90 -67.92
C PRO A 577 17.47 -7.48 -68.38
N GLN A 578 16.65 -6.77 -67.62
CA GLN A 578 16.21 -5.41 -67.94
C GLN A 578 16.59 -4.41 -66.86
N ILE A 579 17.03 -3.22 -67.26
CA ILE A 579 17.27 -2.08 -66.37
C ILE A 579 16.10 -1.11 -66.50
N LYS A 580 15.77 -0.45 -65.38
CA LYS A 580 14.81 0.65 -65.37
C LYS A 580 15.54 1.98 -65.53
N ASP A 581 15.29 2.67 -66.64
CA ASP A 581 15.87 3.98 -66.91
C ASP A 581 15.24 5.08 -66.01
N GLU A 582 15.85 6.26 -65.97
CA GLU A 582 15.42 7.39 -65.12
C GLU A 582 13.98 7.84 -65.40
N ASP A 583 13.50 7.66 -66.63
CA ASP A 583 12.12 7.97 -67.05
C ASP A 583 11.10 6.88 -66.65
N GLY A 584 11.59 5.79 -66.05
CA GLY A 584 10.82 4.65 -65.58
C GLY A 584 10.53 3.60 -66.64
N SER A 585 11.02 3.76 -67.87
CA SER A 585 10.94 2.74 -68.92
C SER A 585 11.90 1.57 -68.64
N LEU A 586 11.55 0.38 -69.14
CA LEU A 586 12.39 -0.80 -69.06
C LEU A 586 13.10 -1.01 -70.38
N ARG A 587 14.43 -1.15 -70.34
CA ARG A 587 15.26 -1.53 -71.48
C ARG A 587 16.04 -2.80 -71.17
N ASP A 588 16.39 -3.55 -72.21
CA ASP A 588 17.26 -4.70 -72.07
C ASP A 588 18.69 -4.26 -71.68
N MET A 589 19.35 -5.06 -70.84
CA MET A 589 20.76 -4.92 -70.54
C MET A 589 21.60 -5.29 -71.76
N THR A 590 22.64 -4.51 -72.03
CA THR A 590 23.62 -4.83 -73.06
C THR A 590 24.53 -5.99 -72.61
N PRO A 591 25.16 -6.72 -73.55
CA PRO A 591 26.08 -7.80 -73.19
C PRO A 591 27.22 -7.36 -72.26
N ASP A 592 27.78 -6.16 -72.46
CA ASP A 592 28.85 -5.62 -71.61
C ASP A 592 28.36 -5.31 -70.19
N GLU A 593 27.13 -4.80 -70.06
CA GLU A 593 26.49 -4.56 -68.77
C GLU A 593 26.27 -5.86 -67.99
N ILE A 594 25.81 -6.93 -68.67
CA ILE A 594 25.62 -8.26 -68.07
C ILE A 594 26.96 -8.84 -67.63
N VAL A 595 28.00 -8.77 -68.47
CA VAL A 595 29.35 -9.27 -68.14
C VAL A 595 29.92 -8.52 -66.94
N LEU A 596 29.79 -7.19 -66.92
CA LEU A 596 30.26 -6.37 -65.81
C LEU A 596 29.57 -6.75 -64.50
N ALA A 597 28.23 -6.76 -64.47
CA ALA A 597 27.47 -7.11 -63.27
C ALA A 597 27.75 -8.55 -62.81
N THR A 598 27.83 -9.50 -63.74
CA THR A 598 28.17 -10.91 -63.46
C THR A 598 29.56 -11.01 -62.81
N SER A 599 30.56 -10.30 -63.34
CA SER A 599 31.91 -10.32 -62.79
C SER A 599 31.99 -9.76 -61.36
N ILE A 600 31.14 -8.80 -61.01
CA ILE A 600 31.06 -8.25 -59.65
C ILE A 600 30.36 -9.26 -58.74
N ILE A 601 29.27 -9.89 -59.19
CA ILE A 601 28.57 -10.90 -58.40
C ILE A 601 29.46 -12.10 -58.10
N GLN A 602 30.26 -12.52 -59.07
CA GLN A 602 31.23 -13.60 -58.94
C GLN A 602 32.33 -13.34 -57.92
N GLN A 603 32.53 -12.10 -57.44
CA GLN A 603 33.45 -11.83 -56.33
C GLN A 603 32.92 -12.32 -54.97
N LYS A 604 31.60 -12.52 -54.86
CA LYS A 604 30.94 -13.07 -53.65
C LYS A 604 30.33 -14.46 -53.89
N ILE A 605 29.97 -14.78 -55.13
CA ILE A 605 29.32 -16.03 -55.52
C ILE A 605 30.01 -16.55 -56.79
N ASP A 606 31.16 -17.20 -56.61
CA ASP A 606 32.08 -17.61 -57.70
C ASP A 606 31.42 -18.36 -58.86
N ASP A 607 30.38 -19.14 -58.59
CA ASP A 607 29.66 -20.00 -59.53
C ASP A 607 28.42 -19.34 -60.18
N PHE A 608 28.24 -18.02 -60.02
CA PHE A 608 27.11 -17.31 -60.59
C PHE A 608 27.16 -17.22 -62.12
N ASP A 609 26.10 -17.73 -62.76
CA ASP A 609 25.78 -17.54 -64.18
C ASP A 609 24.29 -17.21 -64.31
N TYR A 610 23.96 -16.04 -64.88
CA TYR A 610 22.60 -15.54 -64.93
C TYR A 610 21.67 -16.52 -65.66
N SER A 611 22.06 -16.98 -66.86
CA SER A 611 21.22 -17.83 -67.70
C SER A 611 20.90 -19.18 -67.03
N THR A 612 21.88 -19.79 -66.38
CA THR A 612 21.73 -21.07 -65.67
C THR A 612 20.82 -20.91 -64.45
N VAL A 613 21.07 -19.90 -63.61
CA VAL A 613 20.27 -19.66 -62.40
C VAL A 613 18.83 -19.28 -62.78
N TYR A 614 18.67 -18.40 -63.77
CA TYR A 614 17.37 -17.95 -64.25
C TYR A 614 16.55 -19.08 -64.88
N ALA A 615 17.18 -19.99 -65.64
CA ALA A 615 16.50 -21.18 -66.13
C ALA A 615 15.98 -22.06 -64.98
N ARG A 616 16.73 -22.15 -63.87
CA ARG A 616 16.30 -22.88 -62.67
C ARG A 616 15.13 -22.19 -61.95
N THR A 617 15.10 -20.86 -61.86
CA THR A 617 13.97 -20.14 -61.24
C THR A 617 12.67 -20.33 -62.00
N LYS A 618 12.73 -20.63 -63.31
CA LYS A 618 11.57 -21.02 -64.12
C LYS A 618 11.14 -22.48 -63.96
N ASN A 619 12.01 -23.36 -63.44
CA ASN A 619 11.65 -24.75 -63.20
C ASN A 619 10.82 -24.86 -61.90
N ILE A 620 9.50 -24.93 -62.05
CA ILE A 620 8.57 -25.00 -60.92
C ILE A 620 8.89 -26.19 -60.00
N SER A 621 9.23 -27.37 -60.57
CA SER A 621 9.51 -28.56 -59.77
C SER A 621 10.75 -28.38 -58.89
N ASP A 622 11.82 -27.80 -59.45
CA ASP A 622 13.05 -27.53 -58.70
C ASP A 622 12.84 -26.47 -57.61
N MET A 623 12.06 -25.43 -57.92
CA MET A 623 11.76 -24.34 -56.97
C MET A 623 10.86 -24.80 -55.83
N VAL A 624 9.88 -25.67 -56.11
CA VAL A 624 9.07 -26.33 -55.07
C VAL A 624 9.94 -27.23 -54.20
N ALA A 625 10.85 -28.02 -54.80
CA ALA A 625 11.79 -28.84 -54.03
C ALA A 625 12.71 -27.98 -53.14
N LEU A 626 13.20 -26.85 -53.66
CA LEU A 626 13.99 -25.89 -52.90
C LEU A 626 13.18 -25.29 -51.74
N TYR A 627 11.91 -24.92 -51.97
CA TYR A 627 11.00 -24.43 -50.93
C TYR A 627 10.84 -25.45 -49.79
N ARG A 628 10.55 -26.71 -50.13
CA ARG A 628 10.33 -27.78 -49.13
C ARG A 628 11.58 -28.09 -48.31
N ASN A 629 12.76 -28.01 -48.93
CA ASN A 629 14.05 -28.26 -48.30
C ASN A 629 14.64 -27.05 -47.56
N SER A 630 14.06 -25.85 -47.73
CA SER A 630 14.52 -24.64 -47.03
C SER A 630 14.14 -24.70 -45.55
N ALA A 631 15.12 -24.50 -44.67
CA ALA A 631 14.90 -24.50 -43.21
C ALA A 631 14.39 -23.14 -42.71
N SER A 632 14.73 -22.04 -43.39
CA SER A 632 14.28 -20.70 -42.99
C SER A 632 12.90 -20.38 -43.56
N GLY A 633 12.00 -19.91 -42.70
CA GLY A 633 10.73 -19.35 -43.14
C GLY A 633 10.91 -18.13 -44.06
N TYR A 634 11.97 -17.34 -43.86
CA TYR A 634 12.30 -16.21 -44.72
C TYR A 634 12.63 -16.69 -46.14
N GLU A 635 13.53 -17.66 -46.29
CA GLU A 635 13.89 -18.25 -47.58
C GLU A 635 12.65 -18.85 -48.29
N LYS A 636 11.79 -19.55 -47.53
CA LYS A 636 10.52 -20.09 -48.04
C LYS A 636 9.63 -19.00 -48.63
N VAL A 637 9.39 -17.91 -47.90
CA VAL A 637 8.57 -16.79 -48.39
C VAL A 637 9.18 -16.20 -49.67
N GLN A 638 10.50 -16.10 -49.76
CA GLN A 638 11.15 -15.58 -50.95
C GLN A 638 11.03 -16.51 -52.16
N ILE A 639 11.17 -17.82 -51.96
CA ILE A 639 10.97 -18.79 -53.03
C ILE A 639 9.49 -18.81 -53.48
N TYR A 640 8.56 -18.77 -52.54
CA TYR A 640 7.13 -18.67 -52.82
C TYR A 640 6.81 -17.44 -53.68
N ARG A 641 7.40 -16.29 -53.35
CA ARG A 641 7.25 -15.05 -54.13
C ARG A 641 7.70 -15.22 -55.57
N MET A 642 8.85 -15.87 -55.81
CA MET A 642 9.34 -16.15 -57.17
C MET A 642 8.37 -17.04 -57.94
N LEU A 643 7.84 -18.09 -57.28
CA LEU A 643 6.86 -19.00 -57.87
C LEU A 643 5.53 -18.33 -58.23
N LYS A 644 5.15 -17.26 -57.52
CA LYS A 644 3.91 -16.49 -57.74
C LYS A 644 4.14 -15.09 -58.32
N ASP A 645 5.32 -14.81 -58.85
CA ASP A 645 5.63 -13.51 -59.44
C ASP A 645 4.61 -13.18 -60.55
N GLY A 646 4.02 -11.99 -60.47
CA GLY A 646 2.93 -11.55 -61.35
C GLY A 646 1.52 -12.12 -61.03
N ASP A 647 1.42 -13.23 -60.30
CA ASP A 647 0.17 -14.00 -60.12
C ASP A 647 -0.60 -13.63 -58.85
N MET A 648 0.03 -12.94 -57.89
CA MET A 648 -0.63 -12.51 -56.65
C MET A 648 -1.57 -11.32 -56.86
N GLU A 649 -2.77 -11.39 -56.30
CA GLU A 649 -3.79 -10.33 -56.34
C GLU A 649 -3.23 -9.01 -55.80
N ARG A 650 -3.26 -7.97 -56.66
CA ARG A 650 -2.79 -6.62 -56.31
C ARG A 650 -3.63 -6.04 -55.17
N GLY A 651 -2.94 -5.49 -54.16
CA GLY A 651 -3.59 -4.86 -53.00
C GLY A 651 -3.99 -5.82 -51.89
N SER A 652 -3.79 -7.13 -52.03
CA SER A 652 -4.01 -8.07 -50.93
C SER A 652 -2.97 -7.89 -49.82
N ALA A 653 -3.40 -8.04 -48.56
CA ALA A 653 -2.51 -7.92 -47.40
C ALA A 653 -1.38 -8.96 -47.43
N MET A 654 -1.66 -10.16 -47.93
CA MET A 654 -0.66 -11.23 -48.07
C MET A 654 0.38 -10.90 -49.14
N LYS A 655 -0.03 -10.36 -50.30
CA LYS A 655 0.92 -9.87 -51.30
C LYS A 655 1.82 -8.79 -50.73
N LYS A 656 1.24 -7.81 -50.04
CA LYS A 656 2.00 -6.75 -49.38
C LYS A 656 3.04 -7.32 -48.42
N TYR A 657 2.67 -8.27 -47.55
CA TYR A 657 3.61 -8.91 -46.63
C TYR A 657 4.75 -9.63 -47.37
N VAL A 658 4.41 -10.49 -48.34
CA VAL A 658 5.39 -11.27 -49.11
C VAL A 658 6.36 -10.36 -49.87
N ASP A 659 5.86 -9.28 -50.47
CA ASP A 659 6.67 -8.28 -51.17
C ASP A 659 7.53 -7.45 -50.19
N GLU A 660 6.99 -7.03 -49.04
CA GLU A 660 7.72 -6.25 -48.02
C GLU A 660 8.75 -7.07 -47.26
N THR A 661 8.61 -8.39 -47.19
CA THR A 661 9.63 -9.29 -46.61
C THR A 661 10.98 -9.14 -47.36
N PHE A 662 10.96 -8.57 -48.57
CA PHE A 662 12.14 -8.27 -49.37
C PHE A 662 12.82 -6.94 -49.03
N HIS A 663 12.07 -5.96 -48.51
CA HIS A 663 12.50 -4.55 -48.42
C HIS A 663 12.99 -4.18 -47.02
N VAL A 664 14.17 -3.55 -46.97
CA VAL A 664 14.88 -3.13 -45.74
C VAL A 664 14.18 -1.97 -45.01
N GLN A 665 13.26 -1.28 -45.69
CA GLN A 665 12.71 0.01 -45.27
C GLN A 665 11.97 0.00 -43.92
N ASN A 666 11.64 -1.18 -43.38
CA ASN A 666 10.91 -1.34 -42.12
C ASN A 666 11.71 -2.07 -41.02
N ASP A 667 12.98 -2.44 -41.25
CA ASP A 667 13.78 -3.22 -40.31
C ASP A 667 14.65 -2.36 -39.40
N TYR A 668 14.86 -2.81 -38.16
CA TYR A 668 15.92 -2.29 -37.32
C TYR A 668 17.29 -2.53 -37.98
N LEU A 669 18.25 -1.61 -37.80
CA LEU A 669 19.62 -1.79 -38.27
C LEU A 669 20.26 -3.09 -37.74
N PHE A 670 19.82 -3.53 -36.55
CA PHE A 670 20.20 -4.77 -35.91
C PHE A 670 19.01 -5.72 -35.84
N GLN A 671 19.23 -6.99 -36.15
CA GLN A 671 18.21 -8.03 -36.17
C GLN A 671 18.77 -9.38 -35.74
N LEU A 672 17.88 -10.34 -35.50
CA LEU A 672 18.22 -11.76 -35.38
C LEU A 672 18.36 -12.39 -36.77
N ASN A 673 19.21 -13.41 -36.91
CA ASN A 673 19.35 -14.11 -38.19
C ASN A 673 18.09 -14.95 -38.48
N PRO A 674 17.35 -14.71 -39.59
CA PRO A 674 16.13 -15.45 -39.93
C PRO A 674 16.35 -16.94 -40.25
N ARG A 675 17.59 -17.39 -40.46
CA ARG A 675 17.92 -18.82 -40.60
C ARG A 675 18.00 -19.54 -39.25
N GLN A 676 18.27 -18.80 -38.18
CA GLN A 676 18.41 -19.33 -36.82
C GLN A 676 17.13 -19.14 -36.01
N TYR A 677 16.44 -18.00 -36.20
CA TYR A 677 15.24 -17.63 -35.48
C TYR A 677 14.03 -17.63 -36.42
N LYS A 678 12.94 -18.26 -35.99
CA LYS A 678 11.70 -18.42 -36.76
C LYS A 678 10.86 -17.15 -36.73
N ILE A 679 11.35 -16.10 -37.36
CA ILE A 679 10.75 -14.76 -37.33
C ILE A 679 9.58 -14.57 -38.31
N VAL A 680 9.29 -15.54 -39.17
CA VAL A 680 8.12 -15.46 -40.06
C VAL A 680 6.91 -16.00 -39.30
N PRO A 681 5.80 -15.24 -39.18
CA PRO A 681 4.59 -15.71 -38.52
C PRO A 681 4.05 -17.00 -39.14
N GLN A 682 3.63 -17.94 -38.31
CA GLN A 682 3.19 -19.27 -38.77
C GLN A 682 2.03 -19.21 -39.77
N TYR A 683 1.10 -18.26 -39.64
CA TYR A 683 -0.01 -18.13 -40.58
C TYR A 683 0.45 -17.81 -42.02
N VAL A 684 1.56 -17.09 -42.18
CA VAL A 684 2.15 -16.79 -43.49
C VAL A 684 2.76 -18.04 -44.09
N LEU A 685 3.48 -18.82 -43.28
CA LEU A 685 4.04 -20.10 -43.71
C LEU A 685 2.94 -21.09 -44.09
N ASN A 686 1.88 -21.21 -43.28
CA ASN A 686 0.75 -22.07 -43.59
C ASN A 686 0.07 -21.66 -44.92
N TYR A 687 -0.07 -20.35 -45.17
CA TYR A 687 -0.60 -19.86 -46.45
C TYR A 687 0.31 -20.26 -47.62
N CYS A 688 1.62 -20.01 -47.51
CA CYS A 688 2.58 -20.40 -48.55
C CYS A 688 2.58 -21.92 -48.77
N ASP A 689 2.56 -22.72 -47.69
CA ASP A 689 2.55 -24.18 -47.75
C ASP A 689 1.31 -24.72 -48.48
N ASN A 690 0.12 -24.15 -48.22
CA ASN A 690 -1.12 -24.52 -48.91
C ASN A 690 -1.09 -24.18 -50.41
N GLU A 691 -0.58 -23.01 -50.77
CA GLU A 691 -0.43 -22.61 -52.16
C GLU A 691 0.59 -23.48 -52.90
N ILE A 692 1.68 -23.86 -52.22
CA ILE A 692 2.67 -24.81 -52.78
C ILE A 692 2.06 -26.19 -52.98
N CYS A 693 1.24 -26.69 -52.04
CA CYS A 693 0.50 -27.95 -52.25
C CYS A 693 -0.39 -27.89 -53.50
N THR A 694 -1.07 -26.76 -53.73
CA THR A 694 -1.91 -26.56 -54.93
C THR A 694 -1.08 -26.60 -56.21
N ILE A 695 0.10 -25.98 -56.20
CA ILE A 695 1.05 -26.04 -57.33
C ILE A 695 1.51 -27.49 -57.55
N GLU A 696 1.87 -28.22 -56.50
CA GLU A 696 2.28 -29.64 -56.59
C GLU A 696 1.18 -30.52 -57.20
N GLU A 697 -0.08 -30.36 -56.77
CA GLU A 697 -1.22 -31.08 -57.33
C GLU A 697 -1.41 -30.82 -58.83
N SER A 698 -1.23 -29.56 -59.26
CA SER A 698 -1.33 -29.18 -60.68
C SER A 698 -0.22 -29.77 -61.54
N LEU A 699 0.98 -29.96 -60.98
CA LEU A 699 2.11 -30.62 -61.65
C LEU A 699 1.87 -32.12 -61.82
N VAL A 700 1.26 -32.77 -60.84
CA VAL A 700 0.91 -34.20 -60.95
C VAL A 700 -0.18 -34.43 -62.01
N GLN A 701 -1.15 -33.52 -62.12
CA GLN A 701 -2.23 -33.60 -63.12
C GLN A 701 -1.79 -33.29 -64.55
N THR A 702 -0.64 -32.65 -64.76
CA THR A 702 -0.09 -32.37 -66.10
C THR A 702 0.80 -33.49 -66.65
N VAL A 703 1.16 -34.47 -65.80
CA VAL A 703 2.03 -35.61 -66.16
C VAL A 703 1.26 -36.93 -66.27
N GLY A 704 0.01 -36.99 -65.79
CA GLY A 704 -0.93 -38.10 -66.01
C GLY A 704 -1.91 -37.80 -67.12
#